data_AF-A0A3D1PDH2-F1
#
_entry.id   AF-A0A3D1PDH2-F1
#
_cell.length_a   1.000
_cell.length_b   1.000
_cell.length_c   1.000
_cell.angle_alpha   90.00
_cell.angle_beta   90.00
_cell.angle_gamma   90.00
#
_symmetry.space_group_name_H-M   'P 1'
#
loop_
_entity.id
_entity.type
_entity.pdbx_description
1 polymer ?
#
loop_
_entity_poly.entity_id
_entity_poly.type
_entity_poly.pdbx_seq_one_letter_code
_entity_poly.pdbx_strand_id
1 'polypeptide(L)'
;MEAIADNARTNKQLKHKLLVEYVSRVTNLLEAVKAGDCTIDLTAHYGIAAEFDLLDYMSKATFYDCLPVWPEWKTQIFEEKVRNPAATTYAVAREVSYRFRVNGQNPEFGKPAFEARLDNIEAELCSEDNSTEQRRVCRRLAELIFLAIVVPQQGQELLTQEALSNTMQQLLASLKSDGKEAVKQIIQDLRERAESMESIATTLVDILREKGQRVISQVQQRSCEQFICVKRDIVEWSRLEGAEPGVRDLLVSSQQSSSEQVEWFKHIEICDRPATPGLLFSVKVTTEISAHNLVEIEGQAHEIKAQRLLPQKLLQICWVPFGSQKKDGQWTYEVSPNALAAKEWVLPASINIEYETKTLTRTQNKKQAEESKQYHAATTAAFTVLVYCCLWCIIERLKQSDDNQAKFTTLMLRLQETRQTDDEGSGDSYIYAAAQAIETTLAQDTSIRMQGLALENLIKQNNPKFVKTGTFNALLSAFPIVISTPTRPAVARIGLISYATRPCDETPSSSSDDRKGYLFLTQSYIATAVEQPFPGYELKRERMQSDIVDSPERLQKQRLVREEIGHLQAQGCQHIILLAHAYGSHRINRTADNNSLLTGKEFLEEVFATFPDLTIYTMLRDVFPATRLRSRAKTGEAAFEILRALDHTNFLQSVETVRVRDVIPVYTFATLYAVEEHKRPQSGFCSYFLVSDQRVSNINRTEVPRQHLIDPEQKSTVRPCLIAVLRGLHFIEAERGANKQGQLTPVLDPFSWISPTTIGAAGDVQVMHNRRKGKVLLSYPALLSYVASVLHRRK
;
A
#
# COMPACT_ATOMS: atom_id res chain seq x y z
N MET A 1 -15.41 -27.88 1.12
CA MET A 1 -15.43 -28.62 2.40
C MET A 1 -15.65 -30.11 2.19
N GLU A 2 -16.61 -30.54 1.37
CA GLU A 2 -16.86 -31.97 1.11
C GLU A 2 -15.64 -32.76 0.62
N ALA A 3 -14.88 -32.23 -0.34
CA ALA A 3 -13.63 -32.87 -0.78
C ALA A 3 -12.60 -33.05 0.35
N ILE A 4 -12.57 -32.12 1.31
CA ILE A 4 -11.71 -32.24 2.50
C ILE A 4 -12.23 -33.35 3.41
N ALA A 5 -13.54 -33.41 3.64
CA ALA A 5 -14.17 -34.47 4.42
C ALA A 5 -13.93 -35.87 3.78
N ASP A 6 -14.00 -35.99 2.45
CA ASP A 6 -13.70 -37.26 1.77
C ASP A 6 -12.24 -37.70 1.96
N ASN A 7 -11.30 -36.76 1.96
CA ASN A 7 -9.90 -37.07 2.29
C ASN A 7 -9.74 -37.41 3.78
N ALA A 8 -10.57 -36.85 4.66
CA ALA A 8 -10.57 -37.18 6.08
C ALA A 8 -11.12 -38.58 6.35
N ARG A 9 -12.16 -39.02 5.63
CA ARG A 9 -12.78 -40.36 5.74
C ARG A 9 -11.80 -41.52 5.57
N THR A 10 -10.71 -41.29 4.83
CA THR A 10 -9.66 -42.29 4.63
C THR A 10 -8.88 -42.63 5.91
N ASN A 11 -8.95 -41.79 6.95
CA ASN A 11 -8.25 -41.98 8.22
C ASN A 11 -9.25 -42.26 9.36
N LYS A 12 -9.01 -43.33 10.12
CA LYS A 12 -9.91 -43.78 11.20
C LYS A 12 -9.73 -43.04 12.53
N GLN A 13 -8.77 -42.12 12.63
CA GLN A 13 -8.53 -41.32 13.83
C GLN A 13 -9.78 -40.50 14.23
N LEU A 14 -10.00 -40.35 15.54
CA LEU A 14 -11.16 -39.63 16.10
C LEU A 14 -11.29 -38.20 15.56
N LYS A 15 -10.16 -37.47 15.47
CA LYS A 15 -10.11 -36.09 14.94
C LYS A 15 -10.59 -35.96 13.47
N HIS A 16 -10.32 -36.99 12.66
CA HIS A 16 -10.76 -37.04 11.26
C HIS A 16 -12.27 -37.33 11.16
N LYS A 17 -12.79 -38.22 12.02
CA LYS A 17 -14.24 -38.46 12.11
C LYS A 17 -14.99 -37.18 12.52
N LEU A 18 -14.46 -36.40 13.45
CA LEU A 18 -15.05 -35.12 13.88
C LEU A 18 -15.16 -34.11 12.74
N LEU A 19 -14.12 -33.97 11.91
CA LEU A 19 -14.18 -33.08 10.73
C LEU A 19 -15.22 -33.56 9.70
N VAL A 20 -15.29 -34.88 9.44
CA VAL A 20 -16.30 -35.46 8.54
C VAL A 20 -17.70 -35.18 9.06
N GLU A 21 -17.91 -35.39 10.35
CA GLU A 21 -19.20 -35.16 11.00
C GLU A 21 -19.61 -33.70 10.94
N TYR A 22 -18.71 -32.79 11.28
CA TYR A 22 -18.93 -31.36 11.21
C TYR A 22 -19.37 -30.90 9.80
N VAL A 23 -18.70 -31.37 8.75
CA VAL A 23 -19.08 -31.06 7.36
C VAL A 23 -20.44 -31.68 7.02
N SER A 24 -20.67 -32.93 7.42
CA SER A 24 -21.94 -33.63 7.15
C SER A 24 -23.13 -32.96 7.82
N ARG A 25 -22.99 -32.46 9.06
CA ARG A 25 -24.06 -31.76 9.76
C ARG A 25 -24.42 -30.45 9.08
N VAL A 26 -23.43 -29.70 8.56
CA VAL A 26 -23.68 -28.48 7.79
C VAL A 26 -24.46 -28.78 6.51
N THR A 27 -24.05 -29.81 5.75
CA THR A 27 -24.75 -30.18 4.49
C THR A 27 -26.15 -30.71 4.75
N ASN A 28 -26.30 -31.62 5.73
CA ASN A 28 -27.60 -32.22 6.07
C ASN A 28 -28.59 -31.16 6.57
N LEU A 29 -28.14 -30.20 7.39
CA LEU A 29 -28.99 -29.12 7.88
C LEU A 29 -29.42 -28.19 6.75
N LEU A 30 -28.54 -27.88 5.80
CA LEU A 30 -28.89 -27.07 4.65
C LEU A 30 -29.92 -27.76 3.75
N GLU A 31 -29.79 -29.06 3.52
CA GLU A 31 -30.77 -29.84 2.75
C GLU A 31 -32.12 -29.91 3.47
N ALA A 32 -32.13 -30.16 4.78
CA ALA A 32 -33.35 -30.24 5.58
C ALA A 32 -34.12 -28.91 5.58
N VAL A 33 -33.43 -27.79 5.79
CA VAL A 33 -34.03 -26.44 5.81
C VAL A 33 -34.49 -26.00 4.42
N LYS A 34 -33.90 -26.51 3.33
CA LYS A 34 -34.40 -26.29 1.96
C LYS A 34 -35.65 -27.10 1.63
N ALA A 35 -35.80 -28.28 2.25
CA ALA A 35 -36.88 -29.22 1.97
C ALA A 35 -38.17 -28.95 2.78
N GLY A 36 -38.09 -28.17 3.86
CA GLY A 36 -39.26 -27.85 4.70
C GLY A 36 -39.19 -26.46 5.34
N ASP A 37 -40.36 -25.91 5.66
CA ASP A 37 -40.48 -24.60 6.30
C ASP A 37 -39.99 -24.67 7.76
N CYS A 38 -38.91 -23.93 8.05
CA CYS A 38 -38.28 -23.89 9.37
C CYS A 38 -38.49 -22.53 10.04
N THR A 39 -39.76 -22.19 10.28
CA THR A 39 -40.15 -20.94 10.95
C THR A 39 -39.95 -21.03 12.46
N ILE A 40 -39.21 -20.07 12.99
CA ILE A 40 -38.87 -19.94 14.41
C ILE A 40 -39.64 -18.76 14.97
N ASP A 41 -40.48 -19.00 15.97
CA ASP A 41 -41.20 -17.96 16.71
C ASP A 41 -40.73 -17.96 18.18
N LEU A 42 -40.05 -16.89 18.55
CA LEU A 42 -39.55 -16.60 19.90
C LEU A 42 -40.06 -15.24 20.40
N THR A 43 -41.19 -14.77 19.86
CA THR A 43 -41.77 -13.45 20.15
C THR A 43 -42.12 -13.26 21.64
N ALA A 44 -42.46 -14.34 22.34
CA ALA A 44 -42.74 -14.34 23.78
C ALA A 44 -41.56 -13.85 24.64
N HIS A 45 -40.31 -14.06 24.20
CA HIS A 45 -39.10 -13.76 24.97
C HIS A 45 -38.30 -12.58 24.42
N TYR A 46 -38.40 -12.33 23.11
CA TYR A 46 -37.59 -11.33 22.40
C TYR A 46 -38.41 -10.24 21.68
N GLY A 47 -39.74 -10.26 21.84
CA GLY A 47 -40.67 -9.25 21.30
C GLY A 47 -41.18 -9.56 19.88
N ILE A 48 -42.10 -8.71 19.40
CA ILE A 48 -42.93 -8.89 18.18
C ILE A 48 -42.13 -9.19 16.89
N ALA A 49 -40.84 -8.90 16.86
CA ALA A 49 -39.98 -9.09 15.70
C ALA A 49 -39.07 -10.35 15.77
N ALA A 50 -39.25 -11.23 16.76
CA ALA A 50 -38.46 -12.46 16.93
C ALA A 50 -39.11 -13.70 16.27
N GLU A 51 -39.76 -13.48 15.15
CA GLU A 51 -40.27 -14.51 14.25
C GLU A 51 -39.48 -14.46 12.94
N PHE A 52 -38.85 -15.58 12.54
CA PHE A 52 -38.04 -15.63 11.32
C PHE A 52 -37.92 -17.04 10.75
N ASP A 53 -37.69 -17.14 9.44
CA ASP A 53 -37.32 -18.39 8.78
C ASP A 53 -35.79 -18.59 8.82
N LEU A 54 -35.35 -19.79 9.21
CA LEU A 54 -33.93 -20.14 9.21
C LEU A 54 -33.33 -20.12 7.78
N LEU A 55 -34.12 -20.44 6.76
CA LEU A 55 -33.69 -20.42 5.36
C LEU A 55 -33.30 -19.01 4.89
N ASP A 56 -33.95 -17.97 5.42
CA ASP A 56 -33.64 -16.57 5.11
C ASP A 56 -32.22 -16.16 5.51
N TYR A 57 -31.64 -16.87 6.48
CA TYR A 57 -30.26 -16.67 6.92
C TYR A 57 -29.32 -17.63 6.22
N MET A 58 -29.62 -18.93 6.19
CA MET A 58 -28.75 -19.96 5.61
C MET A 58 -28.53 -19.82 4.10
N SER A 59 -29.44 -19.17 3.39
CA SER A 59 -29.27 -18.82 1.96
C SER A 59 -28.20 -17.76 1.71
N LYS A 60 -27.81 -16.98 2.73
CA LYS A 60 -26.82 -15.90 2.59
C LYS A 60 -25.41 -16.42 2.83
N ALA A 61 -24.50 -16.22 1.86
CA ALA A 61 -23.10 -16.61 1.98
C ALA A 61 -22.42 -16.05 3.26
N THR A 62 -22.76 -14.83 3.68
CA THR A 62 -22.22 -14.19 4.90
C THR A 62 -22.80 -14.74 6.21
N PHE A 63 -23.77 -15.65 6.18
CA PHE A 63 -24.27 -16.30 7.39
C PHE A 63 -23.28 -17.33 7.91
N TYR A 64 -22.62 -18.06 7.02
CA TYR A 64 -21.58 -19.02 7.36
C TYR A 64 -20.35 -18.37 8.01
N ASP A 65 -20.28 -17.03 8.04
CA ASP A 65 -19.35 -16.26 8.86
C ASP A 65 -19.47 -16.61 10.36
N CYS A 66 -20.55 -17.28 10.81
CA CYS A 66 -20.66 -17.80 12.17
C CYS A 66 -19.86 -19.08 12.44
N LEU A 67 -19.40 -19.81 11.42
CA LEU A 67 -18.55 -21.00 11.59
C LEU A 67 -17.09 -20.61 11.88
N PRO A 68 -16.45 -21.13 12.96
CA PRO A 68 -15.04 -20.87 13.25
C PRO A 68 -14.08 -21.57 12.30
N VAL A 69 -14.49 -22.72 11.76
CA VAL A 69 -13.72 -23.51 10.80
C VAL A 69 -14.52 -23.65 9.50
N TRP A 70 -14.26 -22.80 8.51
CA TRP A 70 -14.97 -22.81 7.22
C TRP A 70 -14.22 -21.96 6.17
N PRO A 71 -14.36 -22.24 4.86
CA PRO A 71 -13.91 -21.32 3.82
C PRO A 71 -14.71 -20.02 3.86
N GLU A 72 -14.00 -18.92 3.79
CA GLU A 72 -14.53 -17.57 3.66
C GLU A 72 -14.01 -16.97 2.36
N TRP A 73 -14.91 -16.42 1.55
CA TRP A 73 -14.50 -15.63 0.39
C TRP A 73 -14.01 -14.28 0.91
N LYS A 74 -12.75 -13.93 0.63
CA LYS A 74 -12.14 -12.73 1.20
C LYS A 74 -12.23 -11.54 0.25
N THR A 75 -12.00 -11.77 -1.03
CA THR A 75 -11.88 -10.68 -2.01
C THR A 75 -12.15 -11.21 -3.42
N GLN A 76 -12.99 -10.51 -4.18
CA GLN A 76 -12.96 -10.58 -5.64
C GLN A 76 -11.80 -9.69 -6.07
N ILE A 77 -10.69 -10.31 -6.50
CA ILE A 77 -9.47 -9.56 -6.80
C ILE A 77 -9.54 -8.98 -8.21
N PHE A 78 -10.15 -9.71 -9.15
CA PHE A 78 -10.18 -9.33 -10.56
C PHE A 78 -11.52 -9.63 -11.24
N GLU A 79 -11.93 -8.77 -12.16
CA GLU A 79 -13.03 -9.00 -13.11
C GLU A 79 -12.58 -8.52 -14.49
N GLU A 80 -12.66 -9.37 -15.50
CA GLU A 80 -12.27 -9.05 -16.88
C GLU A 80 -13.34 -9.50 -17.87
N LYS A 81 -13.59 -8.69 -18.91
CA LYS A 81 -14.36 -9.12 -20.08
C LYS A 81 -13.43 -9.81 -21.07
N VAL A 82 -13.45 -11.13 -21.08
CA VAL A 82 -12.65 -11.95 -21.99
C VAL A 82 -13.41 -12.12 -23.30
N ARG A 83 -12.79 -11.76 -24.42
CA ARG A 83 -13.36 -12.04 -25.75
C ARG A 83 -13.31 -13.54 -25.98
N ASN A 84 -14.46 -14.18 -26.09
CA ASN A 84 -14.51 -15.60 -26.41
C ASN A 84 -14.09 -15.78 -27.89
N PRO A 85 -13.00 -16.49 -28.21
CA PRO A 85 -12.59 -16.68 -29.60
C PRO A 85 -13.61 -17.47 -30.43
N ALA A 86 -14.47 -18.27 -29.79
CA ALA A 86 -15.46 -19.15 -30.42
C ALA A 86 -16.88 -18.55 -30.49
N ALA A 87 -17.14 -17.39 -29.87
CA ALA A 87 -18.46 -16.76 -29.85
C ALA A 87 -18.37 -15.25 -30.13
N THR A 88 -19.43 -14.64 -30.67
CA THR A 88 -19.54 -13.18 -30.83
C THR A 88 -19.79 -12.44 -29.51
N THR A 89 -19.85 -13.15 -28.39
CA THR A 89 -20.16 -12.63 -27.05
C THR A 89 -18.91 -12.55 -26.17
N TYR A 90 -18.89 -11.59 -25.26
CA TYR A 90 -17.86 -11.46 -24.24
C TYR A 90 -18.22 -12.34 -23.04
N ALA A 91 -17.25 -13.11 -22.54
CA ALA A 91 -17.35 -13.77 -21.24
C ALA A 91 -16.82 -12.85 -20.14
N VAL A 92 -17.23 -13.07 -18.89
CA VAL A 92 -16.67 -12.38 -17.73
C VAL A 92 -15.86 -13.37 -16.91
N ALA A 93 -14.56 -13.16 -16.82
CA ALA A 93 -13.68 -13.90 -15.92
C ALA A 93 -13.60 -13.17 -14.58
N ARG A 94 -13.78 -13.90 -13.47
CA ARG A 94 -13.70 -13.36 -12.11
C ARG A 94 -12.74 -14.20 -11.28
N GLU A 95 -11.79 -13.55 -10.64
CA GLU A 95 -10.95 -14.19 -9.64
C GLU A 95 -11.50 -13.93 -8.24
N VAL A 96 -11.83 -15.01 -7.53
CA VAL A 96 -12.32 -14.97 -6.15
C VAL A 96 -11.35 -15.74 -5.27
N SER A 97 -10.74 -15.03 -4.32
CA SER A 97 -9.85 -15.64 -3.33
C SER A 97 -10.64 -16.13 -2.13
N TYR A 98 -10.44 -17.41 -1.80
CA TYR A 98 -10.95 -18.03 -0.59
C TYR A 98 -9.83 -18.20 0.43
N ARG A 99 -10.11 -17.94 1.70
CA ARG A 99 -9.24 -18.32 2.82
C ARG A 99 -10.01 -19.24 3.76
N PHE A 100 -9.32 -20.20 4.35
CA PHE A 100 -9.90 -20.98 5.42
C PHE A 100 -9.78 -20.19 6.72
N ARG A 101 -10.92 -19.97 7.38
CA ARG A 101 -10.88 -19.68 8.80
C ARG A 101 -10.53 -20.97 9.52
N VAL A 102 -9.52 -20.88 10.34
CA VAL A 102 -9.11 -21.90 11.31
C VAL A 102 -9.33 -21.26 12.67
N ASN A 103 -9.81 -22.01 13.65
CA ASN A 103 -10.21 -21.54 14.98
C ASN A 103 -9.04 -20.95 15.80
N GLY A 104 -8.40 -19.89 15.29
CA GLY A 104 -7.21 -19.27 15.85
C GLY A 104 -7.54 -18.32 16.99
N GLN A 105 -6.50 -17.76 17.59
CA GLN A 105 -6.62 -16.82 18.71
C GLN A 105 -7.17 -15.48 18.23
N ASN A 106 -8.25 -15.02 18.84
CA ASN A 106 -8.76 -13.68 18.62
C ASN A 106 -7.80 -12.67 19.30
N PRO A 107 -7.19 -11.72 18.55
CA PRO A 107 -6.18 -10.81 19.10
C PRO A 107 -6.74 -9.80 20.10
N GLU A 108 -8.05 -9.49 20.05
CA GLU A 108 -8.68 -8.53 20.96
C GLU A 108 -8.95 -9.14 22.35
N PHE A 109 -9.29 -10.44 22.39
CA PHE A 109 -9.73 -11.12 23.62
C PHE A 109 -8.75 -12.19 24.13
N GLY A 110 -7.74 -12.56 23.34
CA GLY A 110 -6.73 -13.55 23.74
C GLY A 110 -7.26 -14.98 23.89
N LYS A 111 -8.37 -15.33 23.23
CA LYS A 111 -9.01 -16.65 23.28
C LYS A 111 -9.44 -17.15 21.90
N PRO A 112 -9.72 -18.46 21.73
CA PRO A 112 -10.14 -19.03 20.45
C PRO A 112 -11.34 -18.31 19.82
N ALA A 113 -11.34 -18.18 18.49
CA ALA A 113 -12.38 -17.48 17.74
C ALA A 113 -13.80 -18.01 18.00
N PHE A 114 -13.93 -19.32 18.24
CA PHE A 114 -15.19 -19.95 18.63
C PHE A 114 -15.73 -19.39 19.95
N GLU A 115 -14.93 -19.36 21.01
CA GLU A 115 -15.33 -18.85 22.33
C GLU A 115 -15.62 -17.35 22.29
N ALA A 116 -14.76 -16.56 21.62
CA ALA A 116 -15.00 -15.13 21.42
C ALA A 116 -16.31 -14.85 20.68
N ARG A 117 -16.76 -15.77 19.82
CA ARG A 117 -18.06 -15.65 19.13
C ARG A 117 -19.23 -15.98 20.05
N LEU A 118 -19.11 -17.01 20.87
CA LEU A 118 -20.13 -17.36 21.86
C LEU A 118 -20.37 -16.20 22.84
N ASP A 119 -19.31 -15.57 23.31
CA ASP A 119 -19.40 -14.38 24.17
C ASP A 119 -20.13 -13.21 23.51
N ASN A 120 -19.88 -12.97 22.22
CA ASN A 120 -20.58 -11.93 21.47
C ASN A 120 -22.08 -12.26 21.29
N ILE A 121 -22.42 -13.54 21.10
CA ILE A 121 -23.82 -13.99 21.01
C ILE A 121 -24.49 -13.81 22.38
N GLU A 122 -23.83 -14.23 23.47
CA GLU A 122 -24.33 -14.06 24.85
C GLU A 122 -24.56 -12.59 25.19
N ALA A 123 -23.57 -11.73 24.92
CA ALA A 123 -23.68 -10.30 25.18
C ALA A 123 -24.84 -9.65 24.41
N GLU A 124 -25.08 -10.02 23.16
CA GLU A 124 -26.16 -9.45 22.34
C GLU A 124 -27.56 -10.02 22.70
N LEU A 125 -27.67 -11.30 23.07
CA LEU A 125 -28.96 -11.96 23.37
C LEU A 125 -29.39 -11.87 24.84
N CYS A 126 -28.43 -11.76 25.77
CA CYS A 126 -28.70 -11.70 27.20
C CYS A 126 -28.67 -10.28 27.78
N SER A 127 -28.32 -9.26 26.99
CA SER A 127 -28.35 -7.85 27.42
C SER A 127 -29.74 -7.44 27.94
N GLU A 128 -29.75 -6.56 28.95
CA GLU A 128 -30.98 -5.89 29.44
C GLU A 128 -31.28 -4.59 28.68
N ASP A 129 -30.34 -4.11 27.84
CA ASP A 129 -30.55 -2.96 26.98
C ASP A 129 -31.37 -3.35 25.73
N ASN A 130 -32.66 -2.97 25.73
CA ASN A 130 -33.57 -3.10 24.59
C ASN A 130 -33.22 -2.20 23.39
N SER A 131 -32.04 -1.59 23.36
CA SER A 131 -31.55 -0.70 22.29
C SER A 131 -30.92 -1.46 21.11
N THR A 132 -30.79 -2.78 21.21
CA THR A 132 -30.18 -3.62 20.17
C THR A 132 -31.10 -3.71 18.94
N GLU A 133 -30.57 -3.39 17.75
CA GLU A 133 -31.30 -3.47 16.47
C GLU A 133 -31.94 -4.85 16.28
N GLN A 134 -33.27 -4.91 16.10
CA GLN A 134 -34.08 -6.15 16.01
C GLN A 134 -33.55 -7.19 15.01
N ARG A 135 -33.04 -6.75 13.85
CA ARG A 135 -32.44 -7.64 12.83
C ARG A 135 -31.18 -8.36 13.33
N ARG A 136 -30.45 -7.80 14.30
CA ARG A 136 -29.28 -8.45 14.92
C ARG A 136 -29.70 -9.60 15.82
N VAL A 137 -30.78 -9.42 16.60
CA VAL A 137 -31.30 -10.46 17.51
C VAL A 137 -31.67 -11.72 16.74
N CYS A 138 -32.46 -11.61 15.67
CA CYS A 138 -32.84 -12.76 14.85
C CYS A 138 -31.62 -13.45 14.21
N ARG A 139 -30.67 -12.67 13.71
CA ARG A 139 -29.41 -13.22 13.17
C ARG A 139 -28.64 -14.00 14.24
N ARG A 140 -28.50 -13.48 15.46
CA ARG A 140 -27.78 -14.17 16.54
C ARG A 140 -28.50 -15.43 17.02
N LEU A 141 -29.83 -15.42 17.08
CA LEU A 141 -30.63 -16.61 17.36
C LEU A 141 -30.42 -17.68 16.27
N ALA A 142 -30.46 -17.29 15.00
CA ALA A 142 -30.16 -18.19 13.87
C ALA A 142 -28.73 -18.76 13.95
N GLU A 143 -27.73 -17.92 14.25
CA GLU A 143 -26.33 -18.34 14.43
C GLU A 143 -26.19 -19.33 15.60
N LEU A 144 -26.87 -19.10 16.72
CA LEU A 144 -26.85 -19.99 17.89
C LEU A 144 -27.45 -21.36 17.58
N ILE A 145 -28.66 -21.38 16.99
CA ILE A 145 -29.35 -22.62 16.58
C ILE A 145 -28.48 -23.41 15.61
N PHE A 146 -27.91 -22.73 14.61
CA PHE A 146 -27.03 -23.34 13.63
C PHE A 146 -25.79 -23.96 14.29
N LEU A 147 -25.09 -23.20 15.14
CA LEU A 147 -23.91 -23.68 15.86
C LEU A 147 -24.21 -24.88 16.78
N ALA A 148 -25.33 -24.83 17.51
CA ALA A 148 -25.73 -25.91 18.42
C ALA A 148 -25.93 -27.25 17.72
N ILE A 149 -26.41 -27.23 16.49
CA ILE A 149 -26.63 -28.42 15.66
C ILE A 149 -25.31 -28.87 15.02
N VAL A 150 -24.59 -27.96 14.36
CA VAL A 150 -23.46 -28.33 13.49
C VAL A 150 -22.17 -28.65 14.24
N VAL A 151 -21.97 -28.13 15.45
CA VAL A 151 -20.75 -28.38 16.24
C VAL A 151 -20.88 -29.71 17.01
N PRO A 152 -20.12 -30.76 16.63
CA PRO A 152 -20.24 -32.06 17.27
C PRO A 152 -19.55 -32.10 18.64
N GLN A 153 -20.11 -32.88 19.56
CA GLN A 153 -19.42 -33.26 20.79
C GLN A 153 -18.45 -34.43 20.51
N GLN A 154 -17.35 -34.52 21.25
CA GLN A 154 -16.42 -35.63 21.09
C GLN A 154 -17.13 -36.98 21.36
N GLY A 155 -17.01 -37.92 20.42
CA GLY A 155 -17.59 -39.26 20.56
C GLY A 155 -19.06 -39.40 20.16
N GLN A 156 -19.73 -38.35 19.69
CA GLN A 156 -21.07 -38.48 19.08
C GLN A 156 -21.04 -39.29 17.78
N GLU A 157 -22.06 -40.12 17.56
CA GLU A 157 -22.29 -40.82 16.29
C GLU A 157 -22.76 -39.85 15.19
N LEU A 158 -22.72 -40.34 13.94
CA LEU A 158 -23.17 -39.59 12.77
C LEU A 158 -24.64 -39.18 12.90
N LEU A 159 -24.90 -37.88 12.83
CA LEU A 159 -26.26 -37.35 12.93
C LEU A 159 -27.02 -37.67 11.64
N THR A 160 -27.92 -38.66 11.71
CA THR A 160 -28.81 -39.04 10.61
C THR A 160 -29.86 -37.94 10.35
N GLN A 161 -30.45 -37.91 9.15
CA GLN A 161 -31.48 -36.91 8.81
C GLN A 161 -32.71 -36.98 9.75
N GLU A 162 -33.12 -38.18 10.19
CA GLU A 162 -34.21 -38.35 11.16
C GLU A 162 -33.84 -37.83 12.56
N ALA A 163 -32.60 -38.08 13.00
CA ALA A 163 -32.10 -37.56 14.28
C ALA A 163 -31.97 -36.03 14.26
N LEU A 164 -31.59 -35.44 13.11
CA LEU A 164 -31.50 -33.98 12.90
C LEU A 164 -32.83 -33.29 13.18
N SER A 165 -33.94 -33.79 12.62
CA SER A 165 -35.28 -33.21 12.84
C SER A 165 -35.68 -33.26 14.31
N ASN A 166 -35.41 -34.38 15.00
CA ASN A 166 -35.68 -34.53 16.43
C ASN A 166 -34.84 -33.57 17.29
N THR A 167 -33.53 -33.46 17.01
CA THR A 167 -32.64 -32.52 17.72
C THR A 167 -33.09 -31.07 17.51
N MET A 168 -33.48 -30.71 16.29
CA MET A 168 -33.98 -29.38 15.98
C MET A 168 -35.28 -29.07 16.72
N GLN A 169 -36.24 -29.99 16.74
CA GLN A 169 -37.51 -29.81 17.48
C GLN A 169 -37.28 -29.66 18.99
N GLN A 170 -36.39 -30.46 19.58
CA GLN A 170 -36.04 -30.37 21.01
C GLN A 170 -35.39 -29.02 21.35
N LEU A 171 -34.45 -28.58 20.52
CA LEU A 171 -33.77 -27.31 20.72
C LEU A 171 -34.73 -26.12 20.60
N LEU A 172 -35.64 -26.15 19.62
CA LEU A 172 -36.66 -25.13 19.45
C LEU A 172 -37.69 -25.14 20.59
N ALA A 173 -38.07 -26.31 21.10
CA ALA A 173 -38.96 -26.42 22.24
C ALA A 173 -38.35 -25.78 23.50
N SER A 174 -37.07 -26.04 23.78
CA SER A 174 -36.34 -25.44 24.91
C SER A 174 -36.22 -23.92 24.79
N LEU A 175 -35.89 -23.40 23.59
CA LEU A 175 -35.84 -21.96 23.36
C LEU A 175 -37.21 -21.28 23.54
N LYS A 176 -38.30 -21.97 23.17
CA LYS A 176 -39.67 -21.46 23.34
C LYS A 176 -40.10 -21.47 24.81
N SER A 177 -39.71 -22.46 25.62
CA SER A 177 -40.07 -22.52 27.05
C SER A 177 -39.26 -21.55 27.89
N ASP A 178 -37.93 -21.59 27.80
CA ASP A 178 -37.04 -20.98 28.80
C ASP A 178 -36.28 -19.75 28.28
N GLY A 179 -36.49 -19.37 27.03
CA GLY A 179 -36.02 -18.11 26.45
C GLY A 179 -34.53 -17.83 26.69
N LYS A 180 -34.23 -16.76 27.44
CA LYS A 180 -32.85 -16.34 27.76
C LYS A 180 -32.08 -17.38 28.57
N GLU A 181 -32.73 -18.17 29.42
CA GLU A 181 -32.05 -19.21 30.20
C GLU A 181 -31.67 -20.42 29.33
N ALA A 182 -32.54 -20.81 28.38
CA ALA A 182 -32.17 -21.79 27.35
C ALA A 182 -30.98 -21.31 26.50
N VAL A 183 -30.93 -20.01 26.14
CA VAL A 183 -29.79 -19.44 25.41
C VAL A 183 -28.48 -19.60 26.20
N LYS A 184 -28.48 -19.27 27.50
CA LYS A 184 -27.30 -19.46 28.36
C LYS A 184 -26.87 -20.93 28.44
N GLN A 185 -27.83 -21.85 28.58
CA GLN A 185 -27.54 -23.28 28.63
C GLN A 185 -26.91 -23.78 27.31
N ILE A 186 -27.48 -23.41 26.16
CA ILE A 186 -26.93 -23.80 24.84
C ILE A 186 -25.52 -23.22 24.64
N ILE A 187 -25.28 -21.99 25.08
CA ILE A 187 -23.95 -21.37 25.01
C ILE A 187 -22.95 -22.12 25.89
N GLN A 188 -23.35 -22.54 27.09
CA GLN A 188 -22.52 -23.33 27.98
C GLN A 188 -22.21 -24.71 27.38
N ASP A 189 -23.22 -25.41 26.85
CA ASP A 189 -23.04 -26.69 26.15
C ASP A 189 -22.12 -26.56 24.93
N LEU A 190 -22.13 -25.41 24.24
CA LEU A 190 -21.23 -25.11 23.12
C LEU A 190 -19.81 -24.83 23.60
N ARG A 191 -19.63 -24.14 24.74
CA ARG A 191 -18.29 -23.91 25.35
C ARG A 191 -17.62 -25.24 25.70
N GLU A 192 -18.37 -26.22 26.20
CA GLU A 192 -17.87 -27.57 26.48
C GLU A 192 -17.39 -28.31 25.21
N ARG A 193 -17.80 -27.86 24.01
CA ARG A 193 -17.37 -28.42 22.72
C ARG A 193 -16.16 -27.67 22.12
N ALA A 194 -15.52 -26.75 22.84
CA ALA A 194 -14.39 -25.97 22.33
C ALA A 194 -13.22 -26.85 21.83
N GLU A 195 -12.89 -27.92 22.57
CA GLU A 195 -11.83 -28.86 22.17
C GLU A 195 -12.17 -29.59 20.85
N SER A 196 -13.45 -29.92 20.60
CA SER A 196 -13.86 -30.48 19.31
C SER A 196 -13.52 -29.52 18.17
N MET A 197 -13.76 -28.22 18.35
CA MET A 197 -13.50 -27.20 17.33
C MET A 197 -12.00 -27.02 17.07
N GLU A 198 -11.16 -27.10 18.10
CA GLU A 198 -9.70 -27.09 17.96
C GLU A 198 -9.19 -28.34 17.22
N SER A 199 -9.76 -29.52 17.51
CA SER A 199 -9.45 -30.77 16.83
C SER A 199 -9.84 -30.72 15.34
N ILE A 200 -11.02 -30.16 15.03
CA ILE A 200 -11.50 -29.94 13.66
C ILE A 200 -10.56 -28.97 12.91
N ALA A 201 -10.16 -27.86 13.54
CA ALA A 201 -9.25 -26.89 12.95
C ALA A 201 -7.88 -27.50 12.63
N THR A 202 -7.28 -28.21 13.59
CA THR A 202 -5.98 -28.89 13.42
C THR A 202 -6.04 -29.91 12.30
N THR A 203 -7.11 -30.71 12.25
CA THR A 203 -7.28 -31.74 11.21
C THR A 203 -7.47 -31.12 9.81
N LEU A 204 -8.21 -30.01 9.72
CA LEU A 204 -8.35 -29.28 8.45
C LEU A 204 -6.98 -28.81 7.95
N VAL A 205 -6.16 -28.23 8.83
CA VAL A 205 -4.80 -27.75 8.49
C VAL A 205 -3.92 -28.91 8.03
N ASP A 206 -3.92 -30.03 8.76
CA ASP A 206 -3.16 -31.24 8.40
C ASP A 206 -3.52 -31.73 6.97
N ILE A 207 -4.82 -31.83 6.68
CA ILE A 207 -5.29 -32.31 5.35
C ILE A 207 -4.92 -31.34 4.25
N LEU A 208 -5.06 -30.02 4.47
CA LEU A 208 -4.70 -29.02 3.47
C LEU A 208 -3.19 -29.02 3.20
N ARG A 209 -2.36 -29.22 4.24
CA ARG A 209 -0.90 -29.28 4.13
C ARG A 209 -0.43 -30.55 3.41
N GLU A 210 -0.95 -31.72 3.78
CA GLU A 210 -0.51 -33.01 3.23
C GLU A 210 -1.15 -33.36 1.90
N LYS A 211 -2.44 -33.02 1.72
CA LYS A 211 -3.28 -33.49 0.60
C LYS A 211 -3.87 -32.34 -0.23
N GLY A 212 -3.40 -31.10 -0.06
CA GLY A 212 -3.95 -29.91 -0.71
C GLY A 212 -4.10 -30.02 -2.23
N GLN A 213 -3.06 -30.48 -2.94
CA GLN A 213 -3.14 -30.68 -4.40
C GLN A 213 -4.21 -31.71 -4.78
N ARG A 214 -4.31 -32.81 -4.04
CA ARG A 214 -5.31 -33.86 -4.28
C ARG A 214 -6.73 -33.33 -4.04
N VAL A 215 -6.93 -32.54 -2.98
CA VAL A 215 -8.22 -31.88 -2.71
C VAL A 215 -8.61 -30.97 -3.88
N ILE A 216 -7.67 -30.16 -4.39
CA ILE A 216 -7.93 -29.26 -5.52
C ILE A 216 -8.30 -30.05 -6.77
N SER A 217 -7.51 -31.06 -7.14
CA SER A 217 -7.81 -31.90 -8.30
C SER A 217 -9.18 -32.57 -8.18
N GLN A 218 -9.58 -33.02 -6.99
CA GLN A 218 -10.91 -33.60 -6.77
C GLN A 218 -12.03 -32.58 -6.93
N VAL A 219 -11.88 -31.36 -6.40
CA VAL A 219 -12.90 -30.31 -6.60
C VAL A 219 -13.00 -29.92 -8.07
N GLN A 220 -11.87 -29.80 -8.76
CA GLN A 220 -11.82 -29.46 -10.17
C GLN A 220 -12.45 -30.54 -11.06
N GLN A 221 -12.31 -31.82 -10.69
CA GLN A 221 -13.02 -32.93 -11.33
C GLN A 221 -14.54 -32.91 -11.06
N ARG A 222 -14.96 -32.43 -9.89
CA ARG A 222 -16.39 -32.40 -9.50
C ARG A 222 -17.15 -31.20 -10.06
N SER A 223 -16.54 -30.01 -10.13
CA SER A 223 -17.28 -28.76 -10.40
C SER A 223 -16.59 -27.80 -11.37
N CYS A 224 -15.88 -28.30 -12.39
CA CYS A 224 -15.26 -27.41 -13.39
C CYS A 224 -16.30 -26.63 -14.22
N GLU A 225 -17.52 -27.14 -14.38
CA GLU A 225 -18.61 -26.47 -15.10
C GLU A 225 -19.92 -26.60 -14.34
N GLN A 226 -20.55 -25.46 -14.01
CA GLN A 226 -21.84 -25.37 -13.35
C GLN A 226 -22.76 -24.41 -14.11
N PHE A 227 -24.05 -24.49 -13.86
CA PHE A 227 -25.06 -23.61 -14.44
C PHE A 227 -25.83 -22.90 -13.34
N ILE A 228 -25.85 -21.57 -13.41
CA ILE A 228 -26.78 -20.76 -12.61
C ILE A 228 -28.09 -20.71 -13.39
N CYS A 229 -29.10 -21.40 -12.88
CA CYS A 229 -30.41 -21.56 -13.51
C CYS A 229 -31.43 -20.68 -12.81
N VAL A 230 -32.12 -19.84 -13.57
CA VAL A 230 -33.21 -18.98 -13.05
C VAL A 230 -34.53 -19.60 -13.47
N LYS A 231 -35.39 -19.95 -12.51
CA LYS A 231 -36.71 -20.53 -12.75
C LYS A 231 -37.69 -19.49 -13.30
N ARG A 232 -38.63 -19.91 -14.13
CA ARG A 232 -39.68 -19.04 -14.70
C ARG A 232 -40.55 -18.39 -13.63
N ASP A 233 -40.73 -19.08 -12.50
CA ASP A 233 -41.59 -18.63 -11.40
C ASP A 233 -41.01 -17.43 -10.63
N ILE A 234 -39.78 -16.98 -10.93
CA ILE A 234 -39.27 -15.69 -10.42
C ILE A 234 -40.09 -14.50 -10.95
N VAL A 235 -40.77 -14.68 -12.08
CA VAL A 235 -41.65 -13.69 -12.68
C VAL A 235 -43.06 -13.90 -12.15
N GLU A 236 -43.68 -12.84 -11.64
CA GLU A 236 -45.07 -12.91 -11.22
C GLU A 236 -45.99 -12.72 -12.43
N TRP A 237 -46.31 -13.85 -13.08
CA TRP A 237 -47.06 -13.89 -14.35
C TRP A 237 -48.43 -13.23 -14.27
N SER A 238 -49.09 -13.26 -13.11
CA SER A 238 -50.37 -12.58 -12.86
C SER A 238 -50.29 -11.06 -13.01
N ARG A 239 -49.12 -10.44 -12.77
CA ARG A 239 -48.89 -9.00 -13.00
C ARG A 239 -48.62 -8.67 -14.46
N LEU A 240 -48.23 -9.66 -15.26
CA LEU A 240 -47.96 -9.52 -16.69
C LEU A 240 -49.24 -9.67 -17.53
N GLU A 241 -50.21 -10.45 -17.05
CA GLU A 241 -51.53 -10.59 -17.68
C GLU A 241 -52.33 -9.28 -17.53
N GLY A 242 -52.26 -8.43 -18.56
CA GLY A 242 -53.00 -7.16 -18.64
C GLY A 242 -52.19 -5.89 -18.32
N ALA A 243 -50.87 -6.00 -18.15
CA ALA A 243 -50.00 -4.85 -17.87
C ALA A 243 -49.87 -3.87 -19.06
N GLU A 244 -50.04 -2.57 -18.78
CA GLU A 244 -49.70 -1.50 -19.73
C GLU A 244 -48.17 -1.40 -19.95
N PRO A 245 -47.70 -0.86 -21.10
CA PRO A 245 -46.28 -0.64 -21.33
C PRO A 245 -45.67 0.26 -20.23
N GLY A 246 -44.69 -0.27 -19.50
CA GLY A 246 -43.97 0.48 -18.46
C GLY A 246 -44.23 0.05 -17.02
N VAL A 247 -45.02 -1.02 -16.78
CA VAL A 247 -45.14 -1.62 -15.44
C VAL A 247 -43.76 -1.99 -14.91
N ARG A 248 -43.43 -1.41 -13.75
CA ARG A 248 -42.24 -1.73 -12.95
C ARG A 248 -42.71 -2.67 -11.84
N ASP A 249 -41.90 -3.69 -11.55
CA ASP A 249 -42.13 -4.74 -10.54
C ASP A 249 -42.79 -6.05 -11.05
N LEU A 250 -42.08 -6.72 -11.97
CA LEU A 250 -42.49 -8.00 -12.61
C LEU A 250 -41.98 -9.25 -11.88
N LEU A 251 -41.17 -9.08 -10.83
CA LEU A 251 -40.60 -10.19 -10.06
C LEU A 251 -41.49 -10.49 -8.86
N VAL A 252 -41.41 -11.72 -8.35
CA VAL A 252 -42.08 -12.11 -7.10
C VAL A 252 -41.58 -11.22 -5.97
N SER A 253 -42.51 -10.68 -5.18
CA SER A 253 -42.25 -9.87 -3.99
C SER A 253 -42.56 -10.66 -2.72
N SER A 254 -41.85 -10.41 -1.62
CA SER A 254 -42.10 -11.12 -0.36
C SER A 254 -43.48 -10.78 0.22
N GLN A 255 -44.26 -11.80 0.57
CA GLN A 255 -45.59 -11.63 1.19
C GLN A 255 -45.51 -11.32 2.70
N GLN A 256 -44.35 -11.53 3.33
CA GLN A 256 -44.06 -11.28 4.75
C GLN A 256 -42.73 -10.52 4.90
N SER A 257 -42.36 -10.17 6.13
CA SER A 257 -41.21 -9.34 6.57
C SER A 257 -39.80 -9.77 6.09
N SER A 258 -39.69 -10.74 5.18
CA SER A 258 -38.44 -11.15 4.55
C SER A 258 -37.97 -10.14 3.49
N SER A 259 -36.73 -10.30 3.03
CA SER A 259 -36.16 -9.43 2.00
C SER A 259 -36.48 -9.98 0.61
N GLU A 260 -36.87 -9.12 -0.33
CA GLU A 260 -37.11 -9.47 -1.76
C GLU A 260 -35.98 -10.31 -2.36
N GLN A 261 -34.72 -10.03 -2.00
CA GLN A 261 -33.56 -10.79 -2.47
C GLN A 261 -33.62 -12.27 -2.10
N VAL A 262 -34.12 -12.58 -0.90
CA VAL A 262 -34.25 -13.96 -0.40
C VAL A 262 -35.35 -14.69 -1.18
N GLU A 263 -36.46 -14.01 -1.46
CA GLU A 263 -37.53 -14.57 -2.28
C GLU A 263 -37.02 -14.90 -3.68
N TRP A 264 -36.23 -14.01 -4.29
CA TRP A 264 -35.61 -14.28 -5.59
C TRP A 264 -34.63 -15.46 -5.56
N PHE A 265 -33.86 -15.64 -4.48
CA PHE A 265 -32.94 -16.77 -4.34
C PHE A 265 -33.65 -18.13 -4.34
N LYS A 266 -34.92 -18.22 -3.91
CA LYS A 266 -35.71 -19.47 -3.99
C LYS A 266 -35.91 -19.95 -5.43
N HIS A 267 -35.85 -19.02 -6.39
CA HIS A 267 -36.00 -19.29 -7.81
C HIS A 267 -34.67 -19.43 -8.57
N ILE A 268 -33.53 -19.40 -7.87
CA ILE A 268 -32.20 -19.60 -8.45
C ILE A 268 -31.65 -20.95 -8.00
N GLU A 269 -31.24 -21.78 -8.97
CA GLU A 269 -30.69 -23.11 -8.72
C GLU A 269 -29.30 -23.23 -9.36
N ILE A 270 -28.35 -23.85 -8.65
CA ILE A 270 -27.01 -24.15 -9.17
C ILE A 270 -26.97 -25.66 -9.42
N CYS A 271 -26.72 -26.06 -10.66
CA CYS A 271 -26.65 -27.47 -11.03
C CYS A 271 -25.61 -27.73 -12.12
N ASP A 272 -25.16 -28.98 -12.24
CA ASP A 272 -24.18 -29.37 -13.27
C ASP A 272 -24.85 -29.57 -14.65
N ARG A 273 -26.16 -29.85 -14.66
CA ARG A 273 -26.96 -30.06 -15.88
C ARG A 273 -28.33 -29.38 -15.73
N PRO A 274 -28.62 -28.30 -16.46
CA PRO A 274 -29.90 -27.59 -16.36
C PRO A 274 -31.04 -28.46 -16.89
N ALA A 275 -32.05 -28.73 -16.05
CA ALA A 275 -33.30 -29.34 -16.49
C ALA A 275 -34.10 -28.31 -17.30
N THR A 276 -34.41 -28.60 -18.56
CA THR A 276 -35.01 -27.63 -19.49
C THR A 276 -36.44 -27.18 -19.16
N PRO A 277 -37.34 -28.01 -18.58
CA PRO A 277 -38.67 -27.57 -18.20
C PRO A 277 -38.62 -26.65 -16.98
N GLY A 278 -39.24 -25.46 -17.06
CA GLY A 278 -39.39 -24.55 -15.92
C GLY A 278 -38.28 -23.50 -15.74
N LEU A 279 -37.24 -23.49 -16.58
CA LEU A 279 -36.19 -22.46 -16.56
C LEU A 279 -36.53 -21.26 -17.46
N LEU A 280 -36.23 -20.06 -16.98
CA LEU A 280 -36.27 -18.82 -17.73
C LEU A 280 -35.00 -18.68 -18.56
N PHE A 281 -33.84 -18.82 -17.93
CA PHE A 281 -32.54 -18.90 -18.58
C PHE A 281 -31.53 -19.62 -17.67
N SER A 282 -30.39 -20.01 -18.24
CA SER A 282 -29.24 -20.50 -17.49
C SER A 282 -27.97 -19.80 -17.94
N VAL A 283 -27.03 -19.64 -17.01
CA VAL A 283 -25.70 -19.07 -17.25
C VAL A 283 -24.66 -20.14 -16.94
N LYS A 284 -23.90 -20.55 -17.96
CA LYS A 284 -22.77 -21.46 -17.77
C LYS A 284 -21.63 -20.73 -17.05
N VAL A 285 -21.09 -21.35 -16.01
CA VAL A 285 -19.97 -20.88 -15.22
C VAL A 285 -18.89 -21.97 -15.24
N THR A 286 -17.72 -21.63 -15.76
CA THR A 286 -16.55 -22.50 -15.69
C THR A 286 -15.66 -22.02 -14.54
N THR A 287 -15.21 -22.94 -13.68
CA THR A 287 -14.36 -22.62 -12.53
C THR A 287 -13.01 -23.32 -12.59
N GLU A 288 -11.97 -22.59 -12.23
CA GLU A 288 -10.62 -23.11 -12.05
C GLU A 288 -10.14 -22.77 -10.63
N ILE A 289 -9.54 -23.75 -9.95
CA ILE A 289 -9.07 -23.58 -8.58
C ILE A 289 -7.57 -23.82 -8.55
N SER A 290 -6.83 -22.84 -8.06
CA SER A 290 -5.37 -22.90 -7.90
C SER A 290 -4.98 -22.64 -6.45
N ALA A 291 -4.10 -23.48 -5.88
CA ALA A 291 -3.48 -23.20 -4.60
C ALA A 291 -2.36 -22.18 -4.78
N HIS A 292 -2.47 -21.08 -4.06
CA HIS A 292 -1.36 -20.16 -3.85
C HIS A 292 -0.88 -20.37 -2.43
N ASN A 293 0.39 -20.74 -2.26
CA ASN A 293 1.00 -20.78 -0.94
C ASN A 293 1.15 -19.33 -0.46
N LEU A 294 0.20 -18.89 0.36
CA LEU A 294 0.53 -17.88 1.36
C LEU A 294 1.50 -18.57 2.30
N VAL A 295 2.79 -18.28 2.15
CA VAL A 295 3.76 -18.68 3.16
C VAL A 295 3.34 -17.95 4.42
N GLU A 296 2.68 -18.67 5.33
CA GLU A 296 2.67 -18.28 6.73
C GLU A 296 4.13 -18.19 7.13
N ILE A 297 4.58 -16.97 7.36
CA ILE A 297 5.67 -16.78 8.29
C ILE A 297 5.03 -17.21 9.62
N GLU A 298 5.26 -18.46 10.04
CA GLU A 298 5.00 -18.89 11.40
C GLU A 298 5.71 -17.89 12.31
N GLY A 299 4.94 -16.96 12.86
CA GLY A 299 5.52 -15.75 13.41
C GLY A 299 4.45 -14.92 14.07
N GLN A 300 4.50 -14.88 15.40
CA GLN A 300 3.90 -13.84 16.22
C GLN A 300 4.09 -12.46 15.55
N ALA A 301 3.18 -11.52 15.78
CA ALA A 301 3.35 -10.14 15.31
C ALA A 301 4.79 -9.67 15.58
N HIS A 302 5.57 -9.47 14.51
CA HIS A 302 6.97 -9.08 14.65
C HIS A 302 7.04 -7.57 14.86
N GLU A 303 7.42 -7.17 16.07
CA GLU A 303 7.69 -5.77 16.36
C GLU A 303 9.02 -5.36 15.71
N ILE A 304 8.96 -4.38 14.81
CA ILE A 304 10.14 -3.77 14.23
C ILE A 304 10.38 -2.45 14.97
N LYS A 305 11.51 -2.39 15.66
CA LYS A 305 12.00 -1.17 16.31
C LYS A 305 12.72 -0.29 15.30
N ALA A 306 12.49 1.01 15.41
CA ALA A 306 13.15 2.04 14.60
C ALA A 306 13.41 3.30 15.44
N GLN A 307 14.59 3.92 15.29
CA GLN A 307 14.98 5.09 16.07
C GLN A 307 15.88 6.02 15.26
N ARG A 308 15.58 7.32 15.25
CA ARG A 308 16.46 8.34 14.64
C ARG A 308 17.66 8.63 15.53
N LEU A 309 18.84 8.78 14.92
CA LEU A 309 20.08 9.14 15.61
C LEU A 309 20.31 10.64 15.51
N LEU A 310 20.34 11.33 16.65
CA LEU A 310 20.59 12.76 16.68
C LEU A 310 22.09 13.03 16.44
N PRO A 311 22.45 13.93 15.51
CA PRO A 311 23.85 14.25 15.25
C PRO A 311 24.43 15.08 16.40
N GLN A 312 25.73 14.93 16.64
CA GLN A 312 26.45 15.73 17.64
C GLN A 312 26.70 17.17 17.17
N LYS A 313 26.88 17.37 15.86
CA LYS A 313 27.15 18.66 15.23
C LYS A 313 26.08 18.96 14.17
N LEU A 314 25.58 20.19 14.18
CA LEU A 314 24.53 20.65 13.27
C LEU A 314 24.91 21.99 12.65
N LEU A 315 24.66 22.13 11.35
CA LEU A 315 24.72 23.41 10.65
C LEU A 315 23.30 23.82 10.28
N GLN A 316 22.85 25.00 10.69
CA GLN A 316 21.55 25.53 10.28
C GLN A 316 21.70 26.62 9.22
N ILE A 317 20.91 26.51 8.15
CA ILE A 317 20.76 27.53 7.11
C ILE A 317 19.31 28.04 7.17
N CYS A 318 19.13 29.32 7.44
CA CYS A 318 17.81 29.94 7.54
C CYS A 318 17.60 30.94 6.41
N TRP A 319 16.54 30.77 5.62
CA TRP A 319 16.10 31.79 4.67
C TRP A 319 15.07 32.68 5.37
N VAL A 320 15.34 33.97 5.45
CA VAL A 320 14.58 34.93 6.26
C VAL A 320 14.08 36.07 5.39
N PRO A 321 12.75 36.33 5.33
CA PRO A 321 12.23 37.46 4.59
C PRO A 321 12.49 38.78 5.33
N PHE A 322 12.97 39.76 4.58
CA PHE A 322 13.20 41.13 4.98
C PHE A 322 12.42 42.07 4.08
N GLY A 323 12.20 43.29 4.54
CA GLY A 323 11.58 44.34 3.74
C GLY A 323 12.27 45.67 3.91
N SER A 324 12.39 46.41 2.82
CA SER A 324 12.76 47.82 2.87
C SER A 324 11.52 48.66 3.17
N GLN A 325 11.53 49.36 4.30
CA GLN A 325 10.50 50.33 4.66
C GLN A 325 11.10 51.72 4.81
N LYS A 326 10.34 52.75 4.45
CA LYS A 326 10.75 54.13 4.64
C LYS A 326 10.16 54.63 5.95
N LYS A 327 10.98 54.73 7.01
CA LYS A 327 10.62 55.32 8.30
C LYS A 327 11.36 56.65 8.43
N ASP A 328 10.64 57.71 8.78
CA ASP A 328 11.19 59.06 8.98
C ASP A 328 12.08 59.58 7.82
N GLY A 329 11.73 59.23 6.59
CA GLY A 329 12.47 59.66 5.39
C GLY A 329 13.70 58.82 5.04
N GLN A 330 14.14 57.90 5.91
CA GLN A 330 15.25 56.97 5.67
C GLN A 330 14.73 55.57 5.35
N TRP A 331 15.43 54.87 4.44
CA TRP A 331 15.16 53.47 4.15
C TRP A 331 15.80 52.59 5.22
N THR A 332 14.99 51.83 5.95
CA THR A 332 15.46 50.80 6.88
C THR A 332 15.22 49.42 6.26
N TYR A 333 16.24 48.56 6.35
CA TYR A 333 16.17 47.14 5.96
C TYR A 333 15.97 46.33 7.24
N GLU A 334 14.76 45.83 7.44
CA GLU A 334 14.37 45.16 8.68
C GLU A 334 13.74 43.80 8.38
N VAL A 335 13.86 42.89 9.36
CA VAL A 335 13.18 41.58 9.34
C VAL A 335 11.69 41.81 9.14
N SER A 336 11.06 41.03 8.26
CA SER A 336 9.64 41.23 8.01
C SER A 336 8.82 40.99 9.29
N PRO A 337 7.70 41.71 9.53
CA PRO A 337 6.94 41.61 10.77
C PRO A 337 6.51 40.18 11.09
N ASN A 338 6.20 39.39 10.06
CA ASN A 338 5.78 38.01 10.21
C ASN A 338 6.96 37.08 10.58
N ALA A 339 8.18 37.37 10.14
CA ALA A 339 9.36 36.57 10.45
C ALA A 339 9.79 36.69 11.91
N LEU A 340 9.43 37.79 12.59
CA LEU A 340 9.63 37.93 14.04
C LEU A 340 8.95 36.82 14.84
N ALA A 341 7.82 36.28 14.35
CA ALA A 341 7.12 35.16 14.99
C ALA A 341 7.91 33.84 14.98
N ALA A 342 8.94 33.73 14.14
CA ALA A 342 9.80 32.57 14.02
C ALA A 342 11.22 32.78 14.59
N LYS A 343 11.48 33.89 15.30
CA LYS A 343 12.82 34.22 15.84
C LYS A 343 13.44 33.10 16.68
N GLU A 344 12.62 32.36 17.44
CA GLU A 344 13.05 31.24 18.29
C GLU A 344 13.55 30.01 17.51
N TRP A 345 13.31 29.94 16.20
CA TRP A 345 13.76 28.83 15.36
C TRP A 345 15.19 28.98 14.87
N VAL A 346 15.74 30.18 14.94
CA VAL A 346 17.08 30.50 14.43
C VAL A 346 18.10 30.23 15.54
N LEU A 347 18.99 29.27 15.32
CA LEU A 347 20.08 28.96 16.22
C LEU A 347 21.10 30.12 16.25
N PRO A 348 21.80 30.33 17.39
CA PRO A 348 22.76 31.43 17.52
C PRO A 348 23.88 31.44 16.48
N ALA A 349 24.33 30.27 16.04
CA ALA A 349 25.39 30.09 15.04
C ALA A 349 24.82 29.52 13.73
N SER A 350 23.86 30.22 13.14
CA SER A 350 23.21 29.85 11.87
C SER A 350 23.69 30.73 10.71
N ILE A 351 23.59 30.21 9.49
CA ILE A 351 23.79 30.98 8.26
C ILE A 351 22.43 31.56 7.85
N ASN A 352 22.30 32.88 7.87
CA ASN A 352 21.07 33.57 7.47
C ASN A 352 21.16 34.08 6.03
N ILE A 353 20.21 33.67 5.20
CA ILE A 353 20.01 34.16 3.83
C ILE A 353 18.85 35.14 3.89
N GLU A 354 19.19 36.41 3.93
CA GLU A 354 18.23 37.51 3.97
C GLU A 354 17.76 37.82 2.53
N TYR A 355 16.45 37.91 2.33
CA TYR A 355 15.89 38.18 1.00
C TYR A 355 14.66 39.09 1.08
N GLU A 356 14.42 39.87 0.03
CA GLU A 356 13.20 40.69 -0.08
C GLU A 356 12.27 40.17 -1.19
N THR A 357 11.11 39.63 -0.81
CA THR A 357 10.14 39.02 -1.76
C THR A 357 9.76 39.97 -2.90
N LYS A 358 9.63 41.27 -2.62
CA LYS A 358 9.23 42.28 -3.62
C LYS A 358 10.24 42.40 -4.77
N THR A 359 11.54 42.31 -4.49
CA THR A 359 12.60 42.42 -5.51
C THR A 359 12.61 41.22 -6.46
N LEU A 360 12.20 40.05 -5.95
CA LEU A 360 12.10 38.80 -6.70
C LEU A 360 10.69 38.56 -7.25
N THR A 361 9.76 39.50 -7.07
CA THR A 361 8.41 39.38 -7.64
C THR A 361 8.38 39.91 -9.06
N ARG A 362 7.74 39.16 -9.96
CA ARG A 362 7.62 39.54 -11.37
C ARG A 362 6.66 40.72 -11.55
N THR A 363 7.11 41.80 -12.17
CA THR A 363 6.27 42.95 -12.49
C THR A 363 5.43 42.73 -13.76
N GLN A 364 4.12 43.00 -13.70
CA GLN A 364 3.20 42.86 -14.84
C GLN A 364 3.05 44.16 -15.67
N ASN A 365 4.16 44.73 -16.16
CA ASN A 365 4.08 45.93 -16.99
C ASN A 365 3.91 45.58 -18.50
N LYS A 366 2.77 45.98 -19.08
CA LYS A 366 2.36 45.64 -20.47
C LYS A 366 3.21 46.29 -21.57
N LYS A 367 3.97 47.36 -21.29
CA LYS A 367 4.67 48.16 -22.32
C LYS A 367 6.13 47.74 -22.62
N GLN A 368 6.76 46.89 -21.80
CA GLN A 368 8.14 46.38 -21.97
C GLN A 368 8.20 44.87 -21.67
N ALA A 369 7.27 44.12 -22.26
CA ALA A 369 6.83 42.85 -21.69
C ALA A 369 7.77 41.66 -21.90
N GLU A 370 8.79 41.70 -22.77
CA GLU A 370 9.71 40.56 -22.98
C GLU A 370 11.09 40.78 -22.35
N GLU A 371 11.71 41.93 -22.58
CA GLU A 371 13.00 42.29 -22.00
C GLU A 371 12.97 42.28 -20.46
N SER A 372 11.92 42.84 -19.86
CA SER A 372 11.70 42.77 -18.40
C SER A 372 11.60 41.34 -17.86
N LYS A 373 11.05 40.40 -18.66
CA LYS A 373 10.96 38.98 -18.26
C LYS A 373 12.33 38.29 -18.32
N GLN A 374 13.14 38.63 -19.32
CA GLN A 374 14.51 38.12 -19.46
C GLN A 374 15.41 38.64 -18.36
N TYR A 375 15.36 39.95 -18.06
CA TYR A 375 16.10 40.51 -16.91
C TYR A 375 15.67 39.87 -15.60
N HIS A 376 14.38 39.70 -15.38
CA HIS A 376 13.89 39.04 -14.17
C HIS A 376 14.42 37.61 -14.04
N ALA A 377 14.37 36.81 -15.11
CA ALA A 377 14.92 35.46 -15.12
C ALA A 377 16.43 35.44 -14.87
N ALA A 378 17.18 36.38 -15.45
CA ALA A 378 18.61 36.53 -15.20
C ALA A 378 18.89 36.88 -13.73
N THR A 379 18.10 37.79 -13.14
CA THR A 379 18.21 38.17 -11.73
C THR A 379 17.94 37.00 -10.79
N THR A 380 16.88 36.23 -11.01
CA THR A 380 16.55 35.09 -10.14
C THR A 380 17.54 33.93 -10.31
N ALA A 381 18.06 33.72 -11.52
CA ALA A 381 19.15 32.77 -11.77
C ALA A 381 20.44 33.21 -11.06
N ALA A 382 20.84 34.49 -11.20
CA ALA A 382 22.03 35.03 -10.54
C ALA A 382 21.91 34.94 -9.02
N PHE A 383 20.76 35.28 -8.45
CA PHE A 383 20.47 35.11 -7.02
C PHE A 383 20.69 33.66 -6.57
N THR A 384 20.11 32.70 -7.30
CA THR A 384 20.21 31.27 -6.97
C THR A 384 21.67 30.78 -7.03
N VAL A 385 22.41 31.16 -8.07
CA VAL A 385 23.84 30.80 -8.23
C VAL A 385 24.70 31.43 -7.13
N LEU A 386 24.49 32.70 -6.81
CA LEU A 386 25.25 33.39 -5.76
C LEU A 386 25.03 32.73 -4.39
N VAL A 387 23.77 32.43 -4.03
CA VAL A 387 23.47 31.76 -2.77
C VAL A 387 24.13 30.38 -2.72
N TYR A 388 24.02 29.58 -3.77
CA TYR A 388 24.68 28.26 -3.85
C TYR A 388 26.20 28.37 -3.67
N CYS A 389 26.87 29.22 -4.45
CA CYS A 389 28.32 29.39 -4.39
C CYS A 389 28.81 29.86 -3.02
N CYS A 390 28.09 30.77 -2.37
CA CYS A 390 28.41 31.23 -1.03
C CYS A 390 28.27 30.11 0.01
N LEU A 391 27.15 29.38 -0.01
CA LEU A 391 26.91 28.27 0.90
C LEU A 391 27.95 27.17 0.71
N TRP A 392 28.26 26.82 -0.54
CA TRP A 392 29.28 25.84 -0.88
C TRP A 392 30.66 26.25 -0.32
N CYS A 393 31.09 27.49 -0.55
CA CYS A 393 32.34 28.01 0.01
C CYS A 393 32.39 27.94 1.55
N ILE A 394 31.28 28.27 2.22
CA ILE A 394 31.21 28.22 3.70
C ILE A 394 31.29 26.76 4.18
N ILE A 395 30.49 25.87 3.59
CA ILE A 395 30.46 24.45 3.95
C ILE A 395 31.83 23.79 3.73
N GLU A 396 32.49 24.08 2.62
CA GLU A 396 33.83 23.57 2.33
C GLU A 396 34.87 24.04 3.34
N ARG A 397 34.83 25.32 3.72
CA ARG A 397 35.72 25.84 4.77
C ARG A 397 35.44 25.18 6.13
N LEU A 398 34.17 24.96 6.48
CA LEU A 398 33.79 24.29 7.73
C LEU A 398 34.28 22.84 7.79
N LYS A 399 34.24 22.12 6.66
CA LYS A 399 34.79 20.76 6.57
C LYS A 399 36.32 20.73 6.72
N GLN A 400 37.01 21.77 6.25
CA GLN A 400 38.47 21.89 6.31
C GLN A 400 38.99 22.40 7.67
N SER A 401 38.15 23.07 8.48
CA SER A 401 38.56 23.75 9.73
C SER A 401 38.66 22.85 10.97
N ASP A 402 38.27 21.59 10.87
CA ASP A 402 38.36 20.57 11.94
C ASP A 402 39.43 19.53 11.53
N ASP A 403 40.00 18.76 12.47
CA ASP A 403 40.88 17.61 12.21
C ASP A 403 40.19 16.56 11.31
N ASN A 404 40.11 16.81 10.00
CA ASN A 404 39.60 15.98 8.89
C ASN A 404 38.30 15.16 9.10
N GLN A 405 37.53 15.39 10.17
CA GLN A 405 36.44 14.50 10.59
C GLN A 405 35.18 15.21 11.12
N ALA A 406 34.96 16.51 10.82
CA ALA A 406 33.71 17.18 11.17
C ALA A 406 32.52 16.62 10.37
N LYS A 407 31.90 15.54 10.85
CA LYS A 407 30.62 15.07 10.35
C LYS A 407 29.51 15.91 11.01
N PHE A 408 28.95 16.87 10.28
CA PHE A 408 27.76 17.61 10.69
C PHE A 408 26.60 17.35 9.73
N THR A 409 25.37 17.43 10.24
CA THR A 409 24.15 17.43 9.41
C THR A 409 23.68 18.86 9.21
N THR A 410 23.28 19.18 7.99
CA THR A 410 22.75 20.50 7.62
C THR A 410 21.22 20.50 7.64
N LEU A 411 20.63 21.44 8.37
CA LEU A 411 19.19 21.71 8.33
C LEU A 411 18.93 23.04 7.64
N MET A 412 18.10 23.03 6.60
CA MET A 412 17.70 24.24 5.89
C MET A 412 16.25 24.60 6.24
N LEU A 413 16.04 25.74 6.90
CA LEU A 413 14.71 26.24 7.23
C LEU A 413 14.38 27.41 6.30
N ARG A 414 13.34 27.26 5.48
CA ARG A 414 12.84 28.37 4.65
C ARG A 414 11.64 29.02 5.29
N LEU A 415 11.79 30.24 5.80
CA LEU A 415 10.67 31.07 6.24
C LEU A 415 10.07 31.75 5.01
N GLN A 416 8.75 31.79 4.88
CA GLN A 416 8.05 32.48 3.79
C GLN A 416 6.83 33.23 4.30
N GLU A 417 6.51 34.39 3.72
CA GLU A 417 5.46 35.26 4.27
C GLU A 417 4.06 34.68 4.10
N THR A 418 3.77 34.13 2.92
CA THR A 418 2.45 33.61 2.54
C THR A 418 2.46 32.09 2.37
N ARG A 419 1.29 31.45 2.51
CA ARG A 419 1.10 30.08 2.03
C ARG A 419 1.29 30.08 0.50
N GLN A 420 1.69 28.94 -0.09
CA GLN A 420 1.56 28.72 -1.54
C GLN A 420 0.14 29.10 -1.99
N THR A 421 -0.01 30.30 -2.52
CA THR A 421 -1.07 30.63 -3.46
C THR A 421 -0.52 30.27 -4.83
N ASP A 422 -1.36 29.72 -5.71
CA ASP A 422 -1.02 29.38 -7.10
C ASP A 422 -0.70 30.63 -7.96
N ASP A 423 -0.25 31.72 -7.36
CA ASP A 423 0.10 32.95 -8.07
C ASP A 423 1.45 32.76 -8.77
N GLU A 424 1.38 32.18 -9.98
CA GLU A 424 2.47 31.93 -10.91
C GLU A 424 3.21 33.26 -11.24
N GLY A 425 4.16 33.65 -10.38
CA GLY A 425 4.94 34.89 -10.51
C GLY A 425 5.28 35.63 -9.21
N SER A 426 4.83 35.14 -8.05
CA SER A 426 5.21 35.69 -6.74
C SER A 426 6.69 35.45 -6.43
N GLY A 427 7.35 36.39 -5.75
CA GLY A 427 8.74 36.20 -5.31
C GLY A 427 8.95 34.94 -4.47
N ASP A 428 7.99 34.63 -3.59
CA ASP A 428 8.01 33.42 -2.75
C ASP A 428 8.04 32.13 -3.59
N SER A 429 7.44 32.10 -4.78
CA SER A 429 7.51 30.96 -5.70
C SER A 429 8.91 30.75 -6.30
N TYR A 430 9.61 31.84 -6.63
CA TYR A 430 10.99 31.79 -7.14
C TYR A 430 11.97 31.36 -6.04
N ILE A 431 11.79 31.85 -4.81
CA ILE A 431 12.58 31.46 -3.64
C ILE A 431 12.32 30.00 -3.28
N TYR A 432 11.07 29.55 -3.37
CA TYR A 432 10.69 28.16 -3.15
C TYR A 432 11.48 27.23 -4.08
N ALA A 433 11.46 27.52 -5.39
CA ALA A 433 12.18 26.73 -6.39
C ALA A 433 13.71 26.82 -6.21
N ALA A 434 14.25 27.99 -5.90
CA ALA A 434 15.67 28.18 -5.64
C ALA A 434 16.13 27.34 -4.43
N ALA A 435 15.39 27.36 -3.32
CA ALA A 435 15.69 26.58 -2.13
C ALA A 435 15.68 25.06 -2.40
N GLN A 436 14.71 24.56 -3.17
CA GLN A 436 14.64 23.15 -3.57
C GLN A 436 15.86 22.72 -4.43
N ALA A 437 16.22 23.54 -5.41
CA ALA A 437 17.36 23.28 -6.28
C ALA A 437 18.69 23.34 -5.51
N ILE A 438 18.83 24.27 -4.58
CA ILE A 438 20.01 24.43 -3.72
C ILE A 438 20.13 23.27 -2.73
N GLU A 439 19.04 22.81 -2.11
CA GLU A 439 19.05 21.61 -1.27
C GLU A 439 19.60 20.41 -2.06
N THR A 440 19.03 20.16 -3.24
CA THR A 440 19.41 19.06 -4.12
C THR A 440 20.89 19.13 -4.53
N THR A 441 21.37 20.33 -4.88
CA THR A 441 22.76 20.50 -5.35
C THR A 441 23.76 20.44 -4.19
N LEU A 442 23.44 21.03 -3.03
CA LEU A 442 24.30 20.95 -1.83
C LEU A 442 24.32 19.54 -1.21
N ALA A 443 23.31 18.71 -1.48
CA ALA A 443 23.28 17.32 -1.06
C ALA A 443 24.39 16.46 -1.71
N GLN A 444 25.09 16.97 -2.74
CA GLN A 444 26.34 16.37 -3.23
C GLN A 444 27.46 16.43 -2.20
N ASP A 445 27.46 17.48 -1.38
CA ASP A 445 28.56 17.84 -0.49
C ASP A 445 28.26 17.56 0.99
N THR A 446 27.02 17.66 1.43
CA THR A 446 26.64 17.52 2.83
C THR A 446 25.28 16.83 2.99
N SER A 447 25.05 16.16 4.11
CA SER A 447 23.71 15.67 4.44
C SER A 447 22.82 16.87 4.75
N ILE A 448 21.85 17.16 3.88
CA ILE A 448 20.96 18.29 4.00
C ILE A 448 19.50 17.88 3.86
N ARG A 449 18.63 18.53 4.63
CA ARG A 449 17.17 18.52 4.42
C ARG A 449 16.63 19.92 4.56
N MET A 450 15.74 20.30 3.64
CA MET A 450 15.02 21.56 3.68
C MET A 450 13.58 21.36 4.14
N GLN A 451 13.09 22.29 4.97
CA GLN A 451 11.69 22.40 5.31
C GLN A 451 11.22 23.85 5.23
N GLY A 452 10.06 24.06 4.61
CA GLY A 452 9.39 25.36 4.55
C GLY A 452 8.47 25.60 5.74
N LEU A 453 8.45 26.84 6.24
CA LEU A 453 7.53 27.33 7.27
C LEU A 453 6.84 28.61 6.79
N ALA A 454 5.55 28.50 6.49
CA ALA A 454 4.72 29.66 6.15
C ALA A 454 4.38 30.44 7.42
N LEU A 455 4.86 31.67 7.51
CA LEU A 455 4.76 32.52 8.70
C LEU A 455 3.31 32.91 9.01
N GLU A 456 2.48 33.06 7.97
CA GLU A 456 1.04 33.25 8.12
C GLU A 456 0.38 32.14 8.97
N ASN A 457 0.83 30.88 8.86
CA ASN A 457 0.26 29.78 9.63
C ASN A 457 0.59 29.88 11.13
N LEU A 458 1.71 30.52 11.49
CA LEU A 458 2.04 30.77 12.90
C LEU A 458 1.17 31.86 13.51
N ILE A 459 0.71 32.81 12.69
CA ILE A 459 0.01 34.02 13.14
C ILE A 459 -1.52 33.83 13.10
N LYS A 460 -2.05 33.19 12.05
CA LYS A 460 -3.51 33.13 11.78
C LYS A 460 -4.22 31.84 12.20
N GLN A 461 -3.53 30.73 12.46
CA GLN A 461 -4.20 29.46 12.80
C GLN A 461 -4.53 29.32 14.29
N ASN A 462 -5.67 28.69 14.61
CA ASN A 462 -6.10 28.33 15.98
C ASN A 462 -5.18 27.33 16.71
N ASN A 463 -4.14 26.77 16.05
CA ASN A 463 -3.25 25.78 16.67
C ASN A 463 -1.78 25.88 16.17
N PRO A 464 -1.02 26.92 16.54
CA PRO A 464 0.37 27.11 16.12
C PRO A 464 1.30 25.98 16.59
N LYS A 465 0.93 25.27 17.67
CA LYS A 465 1.69 24.12 18.20
C LYS A 465 1.77 22.98 17.19
N PHE A 466 0.70 22.73 16.42
CA PHE A 466 0.68 21.70 15.39
C PHE A 466 1.68 22.01 14.27
N VAL A 467 1.68 23.24 13.76
CA VAL A 467 2.59 23.70 12.70
C VAL A 467 4.05 23.63 13.17
N LYS A 468 4.33 24.10 14.39
CA LYS A 468 5.67 24.02 14.99
C LYS A 468 6.13 22.56 15.10
N THR A 469 5.29 21.68 15.67
CA THR A 469 5.63 20.25 15.84
C THR A 469 5.84 19.54 14.50
N GLY A 470 4.98 19.80 13.52
CA GLY A 470 5.09 19.21 12.18
C GLY A 470 6.37 19.64 11.46
N THR A 471 6.69 20.93 11.50
CA THR A 471 7.92 21.49 10.88
C THR A 471 9.18 20.92 11.53
N PHE A 472 9.19 20.84 12.87
CA PHE A 472 10.31 20.24 13.60
C PHE A 472 10.49 18.77 13.23
N ASN A 473 9.41 17.98 13.22
CA ASN A 473 9.44 16.58 12.83
C ASN A 473 9.94 16.37 11.39
N ALA A 474 9.55 17.24 10.46
CA ALA A 474 10.00 17.16 9.08
C ALA A 474 11.52 17.40 8.97
N LEU A 475 12.08 18.35 9.74
CA LEU A 475 13.53 18.57 9.81
C LEU A 475 14.28 17.35 10.40
N LEU A 476 13.67 16.61 11.33
CA LEU A 476 14.28 15.36 11.85
C LEU A 476 14.49 14.29 10.76
N SER A 477 13.81 14.41 9.61
CA SER A 477 14.05 13.49 8.48
C SER A 477 15.46 13.57 7.89
N ALA A 478 16.21 14.64 8.18
CA ALA A 478 17.63 14.76 7.81
C ALA A 478 18.54 13.75 8.53
N PHE A 479 18.07 13.20 9.65
CA PHE A 479 18.90 12.41 10.54
C PHE A 479 18.86 10.91 10.18
N PRO A 480 19.99 10.20 10.32
CA PRO A 480 20.03 8.75 10.15
C PRO A 480 19.00 8.03 11.02
N ILE A 481 18.59 6.85 10.58
CA ILE A 481 17.63 6.02 11.31
C ILE A 481 18.17 4.60 11.46
N VAL A 482 18.10 4.06 12.68
CA VAL A 482 18.39 2.65 12.93
C VAL A 482 17.11 1.85 12.84
N ILE A 483 17.13 0.76 12.09
CA ILE A 483 15.99 -0.15 11.90
C ILE A 483 16.41 -1.56 12.26
N SER A 484 15.66 -2.17 13.16
CA SER A 484 15.94 -3.51 13.65
C SER A 484 15.77 -4.56 12.56
N THR A 485 16.59 -5.60 12.65
CA THR A 485 16.49 -6.80 11.83
C THR A 485 16.02 -7.97 12.69
N PRO A 486 15.32 -8.98 12.13
CA PRO A 486 14.86 -10.14 12.89
C PRO A 486 16.03 -10.93 13.52
N THR A 487 17.16 -10.96 12.82
CA THR A 487 18.40 -11.58 13.27
C THR A 487 19.53 -10.55 13.19
N ARG A 488 20.64 -10.82 13.88
CA ARG A 488 21.84 -9.98 13.79
C ARG A 488 22.26 -9.83 12.32
N PRO A 489 22.51 -8.60 11.82
CA PRO A 489 22.89 -8.38 10.43
C PRO A 489 24.09 -9.24 10.02
N ALA A 490 23.96 -10.02 8.94
CA ALA A 490 25.04 -10.82 8.40
C ALA A 490 25.99 -10.01 7.49
N VAL A 491 25.52 -8.87 6.99
CA VAL A 491 26.26 -7.99 6.09
C VAL A 491 26.65 -6.72 6.83
N ALA A 492 27.92 -6.33 6.78
CA ALA A 492 28.40 -5.16 7.51
C ALA A 492 27.90 -3.84 6.91
N ARG A 493 27.93 -3.70 5.58
CA ARG A 493 27.53 -2.49 4.86
C ARG A 493 26.82 -2.81 3.55
N ILE A 494 25.69 -2.15 3.33
CA ILE A 494 24.89 -2.25 2.10
C ILE A 494 24.74 -0.85 1.53
N GLY A 495 25.05 -0.72 0.24
CA GLY A 495 24.80 0.49 -0.53
C GLY A 495 23.45 0.42 -1.24
N LEU A 496 22.80 1.56 -1.42
CA LEU A 496 21.64 1.69 -2.31
C LEU A 496 21.79 2.97 -3.14
N ILE A 497 21.58 2.86 -4.44
CA ILE A 497 21.57 3.98 -5.38
C ILE A 497 20.18 4.02 -6.01
N SER A 498 19.43 5.07 -5.72
CA SER A 498 18.19 5.40 -6.42
C SER A 498 18.52 6.41 -7.51
N TYR A 499 18.15 6.13 -8.76
CA TYR A 499 18.48 7.01 -9.88
C TYR A 499 17.33 7.17 -10.85
N ALA A 500 17.25 8.36 -11.43
CA ALA A 500 16.16 8.75 -12.30
C ALA A 500 16.60 9.68 -13.43
N THR A 501 15.80 9.70 -14.48
CA THR A 501 15.89 10.68 -15.55
C THR A 501 14.69 11.60 -15.52
N ARG A 502 14.89 12.85 -15.92
CA ARG A 502 13.82 13.84 -16.08
C ARG A 502 14.12 14.69 -17.32
N PRO A 503 13.18 14.90 -18.25
CA PRO A 503 13.41 15.80 -19.38
C PRO A 503 13.76 17.22 -18.90
N CYS A 504 14.81 17.81 -19.46
CA CYS A 504 15.21 19.20 -19.16
C CYS A 504 15.15 20.13 -20.38
N ASP A 505 15.16 19.60 -21.61
CA ASP A 505 15.13 20.37 -22.86
C ASP A 505 14.03 19.87 -23.82
N GLU A 506 12.76 20.05 -23.45
CA GLU A 506 11.63 19.71 -24.34
C GLU A 506 11.24 20.91 -25.23
N THR A 507 11.46 20.81 -26.55
CA THR A 507 10.92 21.78 -27.51
C THR A 507 9.69 21.21 -28.23
N PRO A 508 8.57 21.97 -28.36
CA PRO A 508 7.35 21.49 -29.02
C PRO A 508 7.53 21.09 -30.51
N SER A 509 8.61 21.54 -31.14
CA SER A 509 8.89 21.37 -32.56
C SER A 509 9.85 20.21 -32.89
N SER A 510 10.51 19.59 -31.90
CA SER A 510 11.40 18.46 -32.12
C SER A 510 10.63 17.15 -31.98
N SER A 511 10.10 16.63 -33.09
CA SER A 511 9.45 15.32 -33.16
C SER A 511 10.44 14.15 -33.25
N SER A 512 11.75 14.39 -33.33
CA SER A 512 12.78 13.35 -33.24
C SER A 512 13.29 13.21 -31.80
N ASP A 513 13.32 11.98 -31.28
CA ASP A 513 13.87 11.63 -29.97
C ASP A 513 15.38 11.94 -29.83
N ASP A 514 16.07 12.20 -30.94
CA ASP A 514 17.53 12.39 -31.01
C ASP A 514 18.06 13.69 -30.36
N ARG A 515 17.20 14.59 -29.86
CA ARG A 515 17.61 15.88 -29.26
C ARG A 515 17.05 16.17 -27.87
N LYS A 516 16.50 15.16 -27.18
CA LYS A 516 15.97 15.36 -25.83
C LYS A 516 17.11 15.31 -24.80
N GLY A 517 17.36 16.46 -24.15
CA GLY A 517 18.20 16.53 -22.97
C GLY A 517 17.47 16.04 -21.72
N TYR A 518 18.16 15.26 -20.89
CA TYR A 518 17.66 14.75 -19.61
C TYR A 518 18.53 15.23 -18.45
N LEU A 519 17.90 15.70 -17.38
CA LEU A 519 18.50 15.79 -16.06
C LEU A 519 18.54 14.37 -15.47
N PHE A 520 19.74 13.84 -15.27
CA PHE A 520 19.98 12.55 -14.62
C PHE A 520 20.27 12.80 -13.15
N LEU A 521 19.48 12.21 -12.25
CA LEU A 521 19.59 12.37 -10.81
C LEU A 521 19.95 11.04 -10.15
N THR A 522 20.81 11.09 -9.15
CA THR A 522 21.13 9.93 -8.30
C THR A 522 21.06 10.35 -6.84
N GLN A 523 20.58 9.45 -5.97
CA GLN A 523 20.63 9.57 -4.54
C GLN A 523 21.16 8.26 -3.95
N SER A 524 22.29 8.36 -3.25
CA SER A 524 22.92 7.23 -2.59
C SER A 524 22.52 7.16 -1.11
N TYR A 525 22.43 5.94 -0.59
CA TYR A 525 22.20 5.62 0.81
C TYR A 525 23.20 4.55 1.25
N ILE A 526 23.64 4.64 2.51
CA ILE A 526 24.46 3.61 3.15
C ILE A 526 23.71 3.07 4.36
N ALA A 527 23.60 1.74 4.42
CA ALA A 527 23.15 1.02 5.59
C ALA A 527 24.36 0.34 6.26
N THR A 528 24.67 0.73 7.50
CA THR A 528 25.76 0.14 8.30
C THR A 528 25.18 -0.69 9.43
N ALA A 529 25.66 -1.92 9.60
CA ALA A 529 25.25 -2.77 10.71
C ALA A 529 25.66 -2.17 12.05
N VAL A 530 24.72 -2.08 12.99
CA VAL A 530 24.93 -1.53 14.33
C VAL A 530 24.28 -2.42 15.38
N GLU A 531 24.82 -2.41 16.60
CA GLU A 531 24.27 -3.12 17.77
C GLU A 531 23.43 -2.20 18.66
N GLN A 532 23.67 -0.89 18.59
CA GLN A 532 23.04 0.13 19.42
C GLN A 532 22.31 1.12 18.52
N PRO A 533 21.09 1.57 18.88
CA PRO A 533 20.34 1.26 20.11
C PRO A 533 19.75 -0.17 20.16
N PHE A 534 19.73 -0.87 19.03
CA PHE A 534 19.36 -2.28 18.91
C PHE A 534 20.03 -2.88 17.66
N PRO A 535 20.15 -4.22 17.59
CA PRO A 535 20.71 -4.88 16.41
C PRO A 535 19.92 -4.57 15.14
N GLY A 536 20.60 -4.03 14.13
CA GLY A 536 19.96 -3.61 12.90
C GLY A 536 20.88 -2.81 11.99
N TYR A 537 20.29 -1.98 11.14
CA TYR A 537 21.02 -1.10 10.22
C TYR A 537 20.79 0.36 10.54
N GLU A 538 21.87 1.12 10.75
CA GLU A 538 21.87 2.57 10.62
C GLU A 538 21.81 2.93 9.13
N LEU A 539 20.67 3.41 8.68
CA LEU A 539 20.45 3.93 7.34
C LEU A 539 20.69 5.44 7.33
N LYS A 540 21.61 5.87 6.46
CA LYS A 540 21.99 7.26 6.27
C LYS A 540 21.89 7.64 4.79
N ARG A 541 21.39 8.86 4.54
CA ARG A 541 21.47 9.50 3.22
C ARG A 541 22.92 9.96 2.98
N GLU A 542 23.48 9.59 1.83
CA GLU A 542 24.78 10.08 1.38
C GLU A 542 24.58 11.16 0.32
N ARG A 543 25.18 11.00 -0.85
CA ARG A 543 25.28 12.04 -1.87
C ARG A 543 24.07 12.02 -2.79
N MET A 544 23.62 13.21 -3.15
CA MET A 544 22.77 13.41 -4.32
C MET A 544 23.62 13.99 -5.44
N GLN A 545 23.63 13.39 -6.62
CA GLN A 545 24.31 13.95 -7.78
C GLN A 545 23.34 14.20 -8.93
N SER A 546 23.68 15.19 -9.75
CA SER A 546 22.93 15.54 -10.95
C SER A 546 23.86 15.80 -12.12
N ASP A 547 23.46 15.36 -13.32
CA ASP A 547 24.17 15.62 -14.57
C ASP A 547 23.18 15.89 -15.70
N ILE A 548 23.62 16.65 -16.70
CA ILE A 548 22.84 16.89 -17.90
C ILE A 548 23.30 15.91 -18.96
N VAL A 549 22.37 15.06 -19.41
CA VAL A 549 22.60 14.05 -20.43
C VAL A 549 21.90 14.48 -21.71
N ASP A 550 22.70 14.92 -22.67
CA ASP A 550 22.32 15.54 -23.94
C ASP A 550 22.27 14.55 -25.13
N SER A 551 22.55 13.26 -24.89
CA SER A 551 22.55 12.23 -25.93
C SER A 551 22.15 10.84 -25.40
N PRO A 552 21.47 10.01 -26.21
CA PRO A 552 21.14 8.63 -25.86
C PRO A 552 22.35 7.77 -25.49
N GLU A 553 23.50 7.97 -26.17
CA GLU A 553 24.74 7.24 -25.88
C GLU A 553 25.27 7.53 -24.47
N ARG A 554 25.22 8.80 -24.03
CA ARG A 554 25.62 9.16 -22.66
C ARG A 554 24.63 8.63 -21.62
N LEU A 555 23.35 8.57 -21.98
CA LEU A 555 22.32 7.96 -21.14
C LEU A 555 22.57 6.47 -20.95
N GLN A 556 23.00 5.75 -21.98
CA GLN A 556 23.37 4.32 -21.87
C GLN A 556 24.58 4.10 -20.97
N LYS A 557 25.60 4.99 -21.03
CA LYS A 557 26.81 4.87 -20.20
C LYS A 557 26.58 5.10 -18.71
N GLN A 558 25.52 5.84 -18.35
CA GLN A 558 25.12 6.15 -16.97
C GLN A 558 26.29 6.46 -16.04
N ARG A 559 27.14 7.42 -16.44
CA ARG A 559 28.40 7.75 -15.75
C ARG A 559 28.21 7.95 -14.24
N LEU A 560 27.20 8.73 -13.83
CA LEU A 560 26.94 9.02 -12.41
C LEU A 560 26.68 7.76 -11.58
N VAL A 561 25.93 6.78 -12.13
CA VAL A 561 25.66 5.53 -11.40
C VAL A 561 26.96 4.77 -11.14
N ARG A 562 27.89 4.75 -12.11
CA ARG A 562 29.21 4.11 -11.95
C ARG A 562 30.09 4.83 -10.94
N GLU A 563 30.10 6.16 -10.98
CA GLU A 563 30.83 6.99 -10.02
C GLU A 563 30.33 6.74 -8.58
N GLU A 564 29.01 6.65 -8.39
CA GLU A 564 28.40 6.33 -7.10
C GLU A 564 28.63 4.87 -6.67
N ILE A 565 28.64 3.89 -7.58
CA ILE A 565 29.05 2.50 -7.26
C ILE A 565 30.48 2.49 -6.72
N GLY A 566 31.41 3.17 -7.41
CA GLY A 566 32.81 3.28 -6.97
C GLY A 566 32.94 3.98 -5.61
N HIS A 567 32.13 5.03 -5.38
CA HIS A 567 32.09 5.70 -4.09
C HIS A 567 31.62 4.77 -2.95
N LEU A 568 30.53 4.04 -3.15
CA LEU A 568 29.98 3.11 -2.16
C LEU A 568 30.91 1.91 -1.91
N GLN A 569 31.59 1.41 -2.94
CA GLN A 569 32.63 0.39 -2.79
C GLN A 569 33.80 0.91 -1.94
N ALA A 570 34.27 2.14 -2.18
CA ALA A 570 35.32 2.76 -1.37
C ALA A 570 34.90 2.96 0.09
N GLN A 571 33.60 3.09 0.36
CA GLN A 571 33.02 3.07 1.71
C GLN A 571 32.84 1.64 2.28
N GLY A 572 33.32 0.61 1.60
CA GLY A 572 33.31 -0.78 2.06
C GLY A 572 32.00 -1.53 1.82
N CYS A 573 31.12 -1.05 0.92
CA CYS A 573 29.91 -1.78 0.55
C CYS A 573 30.26 -2.93 -0.41
N GLN A 574 29.85 -4.15 -0.07
CA GLN A 574 29.99 -5.34 -0.94
C GLN A 574 28.71 -5.67 -1.71
N HIS A 575 27.58 -5.18 -1.19
CA HIS A 575 26.24 -5.37 -1.72
C HIS A 575 25.66 -4.01 -2.08
N ILE A 576 25.24 -3.81 -3.33
CA ILE A 576 24.67 -2.55 -3.80
C ILE A 576 23.34 -2.78 -4.50
N ILE A 577 22.29 -2.14 -4.00
CA ILE A 577 20.97 -2.10 -4.63
C ILE A 577 20.94 -0.95 -5.64
N LEU A 578 20.64 -1.25 -6.90
CA LEU A 578 20.42 -0.26 -7.96
C LEU A 578 18.93 -0.14 -8.23
N LEU A 579 18.33 0.97 -7.81
CA LEU A 579 16.91 1.21 -7.97
C LEU A 579 16.65 2.24 -9.08
N ALA A 580 16.14 1.77 -10.22
CA ALA A 580 15.89 2.60 -11.39
C ALA A 580 14.47 3.20 -11.37
N HIS A 581 14.38 4.48 -11.74
CA HIS A 581 13.12 5.21 -11.85
C HIS A 581 13.06 6.01 -13.16
N ALA A 582 12.03 5.79 -13.98
CA ALA A 582 11.86 6.49 -15.23
C ALA A 582 10.87 7.63 -15.07
N TYR A 583 11.12 8.75 -15.73
CA TYR A 583 10.19 9.87 -15.74
C TYR A 583 8.79 9.43 -16.20
N GLY A 584 7.75 9.89 -15.51
CA GLY A 584 6.36 9.57 -15.87
C GLY A 584 5.92 8.13 -15.56
N SER A 585 6.68 7.37 -14.77
CA SER A 585 6.32 6.01 -14.31
C SER A 585 5.12 5.97 -13.33
N HIS A 586 4.44 7.10 -13.07
CA HIS A 586 3.17 7.14 -12.33
C HIS A 586 2.01 6.41 -13.04
N ARG A 587 2.25 5.93 -14.26
CA ARG A 587 1.35 4.99 -14.92
C ARG A 587 1.73 3.59 -14.43
N ILE A 588 0.91 3.11 -13.49
CA ILE A 588 0.85 1.72 -13.03
C ILE A 588 1.18 0.80 -14.22
N ASN A 589 2.17 -0.09 -14.06
CA ASN A 589 2.57 -1.10 -15.05
C ASN A 589 3.32 -0.68 -16.32
N ARG A 590 3.72 0.59 -16.44
CA ARG A 590 4.66 1.02 -17.50
C ARG A 590 6.08 1.19 -16.99
N THR A 591 6.31 0.82 -15.73
CA THR A 591 7.58 1.01 -15.04
C THR A 591 8.69 0.20 -15.68
N ALA A 592 8.49 -1.06 -16.08
CA ALA A 592 9.56 -1.81 -16.76
C ALA A 592 9.86 -1.28 -18.18
N ASP A 593 8.83 -0.94 -18.96
CA ASP A 593 9.00 -0.41 -20.32
C ASP A 593 9.78 0.91 -20.31
N ASN A 594 9.39 1.84 -19.43
CA ASN A 594 10.04 3.15 -19.33
C ASN A 594 11.44 3.06 -18.70
N ASN A 595 11.70 2.09 -17.81
CA ASN A 595 13.00 1.88 -17.16
C ASN A 595 13.95 0.96 -17.95
N SER A 596 13.50 0.37 -19.06
CA SER A 596 14.30 -0.58 -19.84
C SER A 596 15.63 0.04 -20.29
N LEU A 597 15.62 1.32 -20.68
CA LEU A 597 16.81 2.10 -21.05
C LEU A 597 17.79 2.33 -19.88
N LEU A 598 17.28 2.35 -18.65
CA LEU A 598 18.08 2.57 -17.43
C LEU A 598 18.73 1.29 -16.90
N THR A 599 18.37 0.14 -17.44
CA THR A 599 18.84 -1.17 -16.99
C THR A 599 19.21 -2.04 -18.20
N GLY A 600 19.93 -1.42 -19.14
CA GLY A 600 20.39 -2.07 -20.37
C GLY A 600 21.51 -3.07 -20.13
N LYS A 601 21.66 -4.03 -21.05
CA LYS A 601 22.68 -5.07 -20.99
C LYS A 601 24.08 -4.46 -20.99
N GLU A 602 24.37 -3.53 -21.91
CA GLU A 602 25.71 -2.97 -22.10
C GLU A 602 26.21 -2.29 -20.81
N PHE A 603 25.33 -1.52 -20.16
CA PHE A 603 25.62 -0.88 -18.89
C PHE A 603 25.98 -1.90 -17.79
N LEU A 604 25.19 -2.97 -17.65
CA LEU A 604 25.44 -3.98 -16.63
C LEU A 604 26.75 -4.74 -16.87
N GLU A 605 27.07 -5.06 -18.13
CA GLU A 605 28.34 -5.70 -18.47
C GLU A 605 29.54 -4.81 -18.12
N GLU A 606 29.47 -3.51 -18.40
CA GLU A 606 30.50 -2.56 -17.97
C GLU A 606 30.63 -2.45 -16.45
N VAL A 607 29.52 -2.43 -15.72
CA VAL A 607 29.52 -2.41 -14.25
C VAL A 607 30.16 -3.68 -13.68
N PHE A 608 29.80 -4.86 -14.19
CA PHE A 608 30.38 -6.12 -13.73
C PHE A 608 31.85 -6.28 -14.09
N ALA A 609 32.29 -5.71 -15.22
CA ALA A 609 33.70 -5.68 -15.59
C ALA A 609 34.51 -4.71 -14.71
N THR A 610 33.95 -3.55 -14.37
CA THR A 610 34.61 -2.53 -13.55
C THR A 610 34.66 -2.94 -12.07
N PHE A 611 33.60 -3.59 -11.58
CA PHE A 611 33.41 -3.92 -10.17
C PHE A 611 33.15 -5.43 -9.95
N PRO A 612 34.14 -6.29 -10.22
CA PRO A 612 33.94 -7.74 -10.23
C PRO A 612 33.66 -8.34 -8.84
N ASP A 613 34.02 -7.66 -7.76
CA ASP A 613 33.83 -8.19 -6.39
C ASP A 613 32.49 -7.78 -5.77
N LEU A 614 31.71 -6.94 -6.46
CA LEU A 614 30.42 -6.45 -5.96
C LEU A 614 29.27 -7.36 -6.37
N THR A 615 28.31 -7.50 -5.45
CA THR A 615 26.99 -8.06 -5.76
C THR A 615 26.02 -6.91 -6.01
N ILE A 616 25.55 -6.81 -7.25
CA ILE A 616 24.63 -5.76 -7.70
C ILE A 616 23.21 -6.31 -7.77
N TYR A 617 22.26 -5.64 -7.12
CA TYR A 617 20.84 -5.97 -7.16
C TYR A 617 20.11 -4.95 -8.02
N THR A 618 19.83 -5.30 -9.27
CA THR A 618 19.08 -4.46 -10.21
C THR A 618 17.60 -4.52 -9.90
N MET A 619 17.02 -3.40 -9.45
CA MET A 619 15.65 -3.37 -8.94
C MET A 619 14.82 -2.26 -9.59
N LEU A 620 13.51 -2.52 -9.64
CA LEU A 620 12.47 -1.55 -9.99
C LEU A 620 11.52 -1.40 -8.82
N ARG A 621 10.74 -0.33 -8.83
CA ARG A 621 9.71 -0.07 -7.84
C ARG A 621 8.44 0.43 -8.51
N ASP A 622 7.30 -0.12 -8.11
CA ASP A 622 5.99 0.42 -8.48
C ASP A 622 5.20 0.86 -7.23
N VAL A 623 4.47 1.97 -7.35
CA VAL A 623 3.62 2.50 -6.27
C VAL A 623 2.20 2.63 -6.79
N PHE A 624 1.27 1.95 -6.12
CA PHE A 624 -0.13 1.95 -6.50
C PHE A 624 -1.01 2.42 -5.34
N PRO A 625 -1.87 3.42 -5.59
CA PRO A 625 -2.86 3.85 -4.61
C PRO A 625 -3.94 2.78 -4.48
N ALA A 626 -4.33 2.53 -3.25
CA ALA A 626 -5.35 1.60 -2.86
C ALA A 626 -6.50 2.38 -2.20
N THR A 627 -7.66 2.40 -2.84
CA THR A 627 -8.83 3.05 -2.24
C THR A 627 -9.40 2.11 -1.19
N ARG A 628 -9.51 2.58 0.05
CA ARG A 628 -10.14 1.78 1.10
C ARG A 628 -11.64 1.70 0.81
N LEU A 629 -12.12 0.52 0.42
CA LEU A 629 -13.54 0.19 0.49
C LEU A 629 -13.92 0.11 1.97
N ARG A 630 -15.10 0.64 2.31
CA ARG A 630 -15.58 0.90 3.67
C ARG A 630 -15.11 -0.19 4.66
N SER A 631 -14.54 0.25 5.79
CA SER A 631 -14.22 -0.60 6.94
C SER A 631 -15.40 -1.53 7.23
N ARG A 632 -15.22 -2.85 7.09
CA ARG A 632 -16.19 -3.82 7.62
C ARG A 632 -16.07 -3.73 9.14
N ALA A 633 -17.01 -3.00 9.75
CA ALA A 633 -16.94 -2.49 11.12
C ALA A 633 -16.84 -3.56 12.24
N LYS A 634 -16.70 -4.85 11.92
CA LYS A 634 -16.61 -5.95 12.90
C LYS A 634 -15.37 -6.84 12.76
N THR A 635 -14.54 -6.71 11.72
CA THR A 635 -13.39 -7.61 11.50
C THR A 635 -12.03 -6.91 11.47
N GLY A 636 -11.99 -5.58 11.63
CA GLY A 636 -10.74 -4.81 11.49
C GLY A 636 -10.14 -4.84 10.08
N GLU A 637 -10.76 -5.54 9.12
CA GLU A 637 -10.23 -5.71 7.79
C GLU A 637 -10.49 -4.48 6.91
N ALA A 638 -9.42 -3.99 6.27
CA ALA A 638 -9.49 -3.02 5.20
C ALA A 638 -9.52 -3.76 3.86
N ALA A 639 -10.62 -3.63 3.11
CA ALA A 639 -10.66 -4.02 1.71
C ALA A 639 -10.13 -2.85 0.86
N PHE A 640 -9.28 -3.16 -0.11
CA PHE A 640 -8.64 -2.18 -0.98
C PHE A 640 -9.09 -2.39 -2.42
N GLU A 641 -9.55 -1.33 -3.08
CA GLU A 641 -9.83 -1.31 -4.52
C GLU A 641 -8.59 -0.78 -5.25
N ILE A 642 -8.13 -1.54 -6.24
CA ILE A 642 -7.08 -1.15 -7.18
C ILE A 642 -7.78 -0.61 -8.44
N LEU A 643 -7.68 0.70 -8.68
CA LEU A 643 -8.49 1.40 -9.69
C LEU A 643 -8.13 1.07 -11.17
N ARG A 644 -7.08 0.28 -11.46
CA ARG A 644 -6.59 -0.04 -12.82
C ARG A 644 -5.89 -1.41 -12.93
N ALA A 645 -6.58 -2.48 -12.58
CA ALA A 645 -6.02 -3.84 -12.60
C ALA A 645 -5.61 -4.35 -13.99
N LEU A 646 -6.29 -3.91 -15.06
CA LEU A 646 -5.99 -4.30 -16.45
C LEU A 646 -4.53 -4.03 -16.84
N ASP A 647 -3.96 -2.97 -16.28
CA ASP A 647 -2.58 -2.60 -16.54
C ASP A 647 -1.61 -3.64 -15.92
N HIS A 648 -1.97 -4.31 -14.80
CA HIS A 648 -1.08 -5.26 -14.08
C HIS A 648 -1.00 -6.61 -14.79
N THR A 649 -2.13 -7.06 -15.31
CA THR A 649 -2.20 -8.26 -16.15
C THR A 649 -1.45 -8.02 -17.46
N ASN A 650 -1.58 -6.82 -18.05
CA ASN A 650 -0.80 -6.44 -19.24
C ASN A 650 0.71 -6.41 -18.97
N PHE A 651 1.17 -6.03 -17.77
CA PHE A 651 2.59 -6.11 -17.41
C PHE A 651 3.09 -7.55 -17.29
N LEU A 652 2.35 -8.44 -16.64
CA LEU A 652 2.74 -9.85 -16.57
C LEU A 652 2.74 -10.49 -17.97
N GLN A 653 1.74 -10.20 -18.79
CA GLN A 653 1.63 -10.70 -20.18
C GLN A 653 2.66 -10.07 -21.14
N SER A 654 3.00 -8.78 -20.99
CA SER A 654 4.05 -8.13 -21.80
C SER A 654 5.46 -8.61 -21.43
N VAL A 655 5.67 -9.01 -20.18
CA VAL A 655 6.91 -9.63 -19.70
C VAL A 655 7.02 -11.08 -20.17
N GLU A 656 5.93 -11.87 -20.17
CA GLU A 656 5.92 -13.24 -20.70
C GLU A 656 6.22 -13.32 -22.20
N THR A 657 5.89 -12.27 -22.96
CA THR A 657 6.16 -12.19 -24.41
C THR A 657 7.62 -11.86 -24.73
N VAL A 658 8.38 -11.28 -23.80
CA VAL A 658 9.83 -11.03 -23.92
C VAL A 658 10.58 -11.99 -22.98
N ARG A 659 10.74 -13.26 -23.41
CA ARG A 659 11.36 -14.40 -22.68
C ARG A 659 12.80 -14.22 -22.14
N VAL A 660 13.32 -13.00 -22.10
CA VAL A 660 14.75 -12.70 -21.93
C VAL A 660 15.02 -11.87 -20.67
N ARG A 661 14.01 -11.21 -20.09
CA ARG A 661 14.16 -10.38 -18.89
C ARG A 661 13.02 -10.67 -17.91
N ASP A 662 13.37 -11.26 -16.77
CA ASP A 662 12.42 -11.55 -15.69
C ASP A 662 12.30 -10.33 -14.76
N VAL A 663 11.06 -9.97 -14.39
CA VAL A 663 10.78 -8.98 -13.35
C VAL A 663 10.04 -9.67 -12.21
N ILE A 664 10.71 -9.82 -11.06
CA ILE A 664 10.29 -10.72 -9.99
C ILE A 664 9.95 -9.89 -8.74
N PRO A 665 8.73 -9.95 -8.20
CA PRO A 665 8.40 -9.25 -6.97
C PRO A 665 9.17 -9.85 -5.78
N VAL A 666 9.88 -9.00 -5.03
CA VAL A 666 10.72 -9.45 -3.89
C VAL A 666 10.28 -8.86 -2.55
N TYR A 667 9.66 -7.67 -2.56
CA TYR A 667 9.21 -7.01 -1.34
C TYR A 667 8.05 -6.06 -1.63
N THR A 668 6.96 -6.16 -0.85
CA THR A 668 5.85 -5.21 -0.91
C THR A 668 5.67 -4.55 0.45
N PHE A 669 5.66 -3.22 0.44
CA PHE A 669 5.41 -2.38 1.61
C PHE A 669 4.03 -1.75 1.49
N ALA A 670 3.19 -1.90 2.51
CA ALA A 670 1.83 -1.37 2.54
C ALA A 670 1.68 -0.35 3.67
N THR A 671 1.04 0.79 3.39
CA THR A 671 0.74 1.81 4.42
C THR A 671 -0.76 1.87 4.68
N LEU A 672 -1.17 1.65 5.94
CA LEU A 672 -2.56 1.69 6.39
C LEU A 672 -3.11 3.10 6.66
N TYR A 673 -2.28 4.15 6.54
CA TYR A 673 -2.60 5.48 7.09
C TYR A 673 -3.02 6.51 6.04
N ALA A 674 -4.05 7.29 6.36
CA ALA A 674 -4.73 8.25 5.51
C ALA A 674 -4.00 9.60 5.37
N VAL A 675 -4.18 10.22 4.19
CA VAL A 675 -3.88 11.63 3.91
C VAL A 675 -5.18 12.44 4.03
N GLU A 676 -5.28 13.25 5.09
CA GLU A 676 -6.26 14.34 5.35
C GLU A 676 -7.75 13.95 5.64
N GLU A 677 -8.32 14.56 6.69
CA GLU A 677 -9.71 14.40 7.18
C GLU A 677 -10.82 14.77 6.17
N HIS A 678 -10.47 15.41 5.05
CA HIS A 678 -11.42 15.92 4.05
C HIS A 678 -11.21 15.36 2.64
N LYS A 679 -10.23 14.46 2.46
CA LYS A 679 -10.01 13.75 1.19
C LYS A 679 -10.18 12.25 1.44
N ARG A 680 -10.69 11.53 0.44
CA ARG A 680 -10.93 10.09 0.53
C ARG A 680 -9.65 9.38 1.03
N PRO A 681 -9.71 8.52 2.06
CA PRO A 681 -8.54 7.84 2.58
C PRO A 681 -7.96 6.92 1.49
N GLN A 682 -6.78 7.26 0.99
CA GLN A 682 -6.00 6.41 0.10
C GLN A 682 -4.88 5.78 0.91
N SER A 683 -4.97 4.46 1.10
CA SER A 683 -3.82 3.63 1.43
C SER A 683 -3.07 3.34 0.13
N GLY A 684 -1.98 2.59 0.19
CA GLY A 684 -1.34 2.13 -1.03
C GLY A 684 -0.24 1.13 -0.74
N PHE A 685 0.31 0.61 -1.83
CA PHE A 685 1.36 -0.38 -1.80
C PHE A 685 2.54 0.12 -2.64
N CYS A 686 3.73 -0.15 -2.15
CA CYS A 686 4.99 0.05 -2.83
C CYS A 686 5.62 -1.33 -3.01
N SER A 687 5.70 -1.82 -4.24
CA SER A 687 6.29 -3.12 -4.55
C SER A 687 7.64 -2.94 -5.24
N TYR A 688 8.64 -3.66 -4.73
CA TYR A 688 9.99 -3.71 -5.27
C TYR A 688 10.17 -5.02 -6.03
N PHE A 689 10.74 -4.90 -7.23
CA PHE A 689 10.95 -6.00 -8.15
C PHE A 689 12.44 -6.16 -8.44
N LEU A 690 12.94 -7.38 -8.41
CA LEU A 690 14.25 -7.72 -8.96
C LEU A 690 14.11 -7.85 -10.49
N VAL A 691 15.03 -7.24 -11.21
CA VAL A 691 15.19 -7.43 -12.65
C VAL A 691 16.32 -8.43 -12.87
N SER A 692 16.03 -9.57 -13.50
CA SER A 692 17.03 -10.51 -13.98
C SER A 692 17.06 -10.47 -15.50
N ASP A 693 18.18 -10.03 -16.09
CA ASP A 693 18.36 -9.97 -17.54
C ASP A 693 19.23 -11.14 -18.02
N GLN A 694 18.63 -12.12 -18.70
CA GLN A 694 19.32 -13.32 -19.15
C GLN A 694 20.30 -13.06 -20.31
N ARG A 695 20.36 -11.83 -20.85
CA ARG A 695 21.31 -11.46 -21.93
C ARG A 695 22.71 -11.15 -21.41
N VAL A 696 22.87 -10.93 -20.11
CA VAL A 696 24.16 -10.67 -19.48
C VAL A 696 25.04 -11.91 -19.67
N SER A 697 26.26 -11.71 -20.16
CA SER A 697 27.18 -12.80 -20.51
C SER A 697 27.50 -13.78 -19.37
N ASN A 698 27.50 -13.32 -18.12
CA ASN A 698 27.79 -14.15 -16.95
C ASN A 698 26.53 -14.42 -16.11
N ILE A 699 25.98 -15.63 -16.23
CA ILE A 699 24.77 -16.06 -15.53
C ILE A 699 24.89 -16.01 -14.00
N ASN A 700 26.09 -16.22 -13.44
CA ASN A 700 26.29 -16.16 -11.99
C ASN A 700 26.05 -14.75 -11.44
N ARG A 701 26.25 -13.70 -12.27
CA ARG A 701 26.03 -12.31 -11.86
C ARG A 701 24.55 -11.98 -11.68
N THR A 702 23.66 -12.68 -12.36
CA THR A 702 22.21 -12.52 -12.24
C THR A 702 21.58 -13.51 -11.26
N GLU A 703 22.13 -14.73 -11.16
CA GLU A 703 21.60 -15.78 -10.29
C GLU A 703 21.92 -15.59 -8.81
N VAL A 704 23.10 -15.05 -8.45
CA VAL A 704 23.43 -14.78 -7.03
C VAL A 704 22.45 -13.77 -6.40
N PRO A 705 22.17 -12.58 -7.00
CA PRO A 705 21.12 -11.69 -6.53
C PRO A 705 19.74 -12.34 -6.44
N ARG A 706 19.40 -13.21 -7.40
CA ARG A 706 18.15 -13.96 -7.45
C ARG A 706 18.02 -14.91 -6.26
N GLN A 707 19.04 -15.70 -5.96
CA GLN A 707 19.08 -16.60 -4.81
C GLN A 707 19.00 -15.84 -3.49
N HIS A 708 19.73 -14.72 -3.37
CA HIS A 708 19.71 -13.90 -2.17
C HIS A 708 18.33 -13.30 -1.86
N LEU A 709 17.56 -12.86 -2.86
CA LEU A 709 16.29 -12.15 -2.66
C LEU A 709 15.04 -13.04 -2.69
N ILE A 710 15.00 -14.04 -3.58
CA ILE A 710 13.85 -14.96 -3.68
C ILE A 710 13.87 -15.94 -2.50
N ASP A 711 15.06 -16.48 -2.20
CA ASP A 711 15.31 -17.38 -1.07
C ASP A 711 14.22 -18.47 -0.89
N PRO A 712 14.00 -19.32 -1.91
CA PRO A 712 12.90 -20.30 -1.87
C PRO A 712 13.05 -21.31 -0.72
N GLU A 713 14.27 -21.56 -0.27
CA GLU A 713 14.58 -22.46 0.84
C GLU A 713 14.62 -21.77 2.22
N GLN A 714 14.42 -20.45 2.29
CA GLN A 714 14.49 -19.63 3.51
C GLN A 714 15.84 -19.71 4.26
N LYS A 715 16.95 -19.84 3.53
CA LYS A 715 18.30 -20.00 4.09
C LYS A 715 19.20 -18.78 3.88
N SER A 716 18.76 -17.81 3.08
CA SER A 716 19.56 -16.62 2.76
C SER A 716 19.73 -15.74 3.99
N THR A 717 20.96 -15.63 4.49
CA THR A 717 21.32 -14.71 5.58
C THR A 717 21.34 -13.24 5.10
N VAL A 718 21.38 -13.02 3.78
CA VAL A 718 21.44 -11.70 3.15
C VAL A 718 20.04 -11.13 2.93
N ARG A 719 19.03 -11.97 2.71
CA ARG A 719 17.65 -11.53 2.43
C ARG A 719 17.09 -10.59 3.51
N PRO A 720 17.12 -10.93 4.82
CA PRO A 720 16.58 -10.05 5.86
C PRO A 720 17.29 -8.70 5.90
N CYS A 721 18.58 -8.68 5.55
CA CYS A 721 19.38 -7.47 5.47
C CYS A 721 18.90 -6.54 4.36
N LEU A 722 18.73 -7.06 3.13
CA LEU A 722 18.23 -6.28 1.99
C LEU A 722 16.81 -5.75 2.24
N ILE A 723 15.93 -6.59 2.80
CA ILE A 723 14.56 -6.18 3.13
C ILE A 723 14.53 -5.08 4.20
N ALA A 724 15.41 -5.12 5.20
CA ALA A 724 15.50 -4.08 6.21
C ALA A 724 15.92 -2.73 5.60
N VAL A 725 16.85 -2.73 4.64
CA VAL A 725 17.26 -1.52 3.92
C VAL A 725 16.11 -0.97 3.07
N LEU A 726 15.44 -1.80 2.27
CA LEU A 726 14.28 -1.37 1.46
C LEU A 726 13.14 -0.84 2.32
N ARG A 727 12.86 -1.50 3.46
CA ARG A 727 11.91 -1.01 4.46
C ARG A 727 12.34 0.34 5.01
N GLY A 728 13.63 0.52 5.28
CA GLY A 728 14.15 1.73 5.89
C GLY A 728 14.04 2.99 5.07
N LEU A 729 14.03 2.86 3.74
CA LEU A 729 13.75 3.97 2.84
C LEU A 729 12.41 4.64 3.16
N HIS A 730 11.39 3.86 3.52
CA HIS A 730 10.06 4.37 3.87
C HIS A 730 10.04 5.12 5.21
N PHE A 731 11.04 4.94 6.09
CA PHE A 731 11.10 5.61 7.38
C PHE A 731 12.10 6.77 7.40
N ILE A 732 13.23 6.66 6.70
CA ILE A 732 14.21 7.76 6.64
C ILE A 732 13.58 8.99 5.96
N GLU A 733 12.82 8.77 4.88
CA GLU A 733 12.13 9.80 4.10
C GLU A 733 10.81 10.27 4.73
N ALA A 734 10.41 9.70 5.88
CA ALA A 734 9.19 10.09 6.57
C ALA A 734 9.38 11.42 7.33
N GLU A 735 8.66 12.45 6.90
CA GLU A 735 8.61 13.77 7.56
C GLU A 735 7.75 13.78 8.82
N ARG A 736 6.85 12.79 8.98
CA ARG A 736 6.01 12.67 10.17
C ARG A 736 6.84 12.07 11.31
N GLY A 737 6.79 12.72 12.46
CA GLY A 737 7.38 12.20 13.68
C GLY A 737 6.61 11.00 14.23
N ALA A 738 7.07 10.48 15.36
CA ALA A 738 6.35 9.43 16.06
C ALA A 738 4.95 9.93 16.50
N ASN A 739 3.94 9.08 16.35
CA ASN A 739 2.59 9.37 16.83
C ASN A 739 2.56 9.40 18.37
N LYS A 740 1.40 9.72 18.97
CA LYS A 740 1.25 9.75 20.44
C LYS A 740 1.56 8.41 21.14
N GLN A 741 1.55 7.31 20.40
CA GLN A 741 1.86 5.96 20.87
C GLN A 741 3.34 5.58 20.65
N GLY A 742 4.18 6.52 20.20
CA GLY A 742 5.60 6.28 19.94
C GLY A 742 5.90 5.58 18.61
N GLN A 743 4.91 5.38 17.72
CA GLN A 743 5.10 4.69 16.45
C GLN A 743 5.50 5.66 15.34
N LEU A 744 6.57 5.35 14.61
CA LEU A 744 6.94 6.08 13.39
C LEU A 744 5.96 5.77 12.26
N THR A 745 5.51 6.80 11.56
CA THR A 745 4.61 6.64 10.41
C THR A 745 5.43 6.66 9.13
N PRO A 746 5.51 5.54 8.39
CA PRO A 746 6.29 5.48 7.15
C PRO A 746 5.61 6.28 6.02
N VAL A 747 6.40 6.69 5.03
CA VAL A 747 5.89 7.23 3.76
C VAL A 747 5.68 6.08 2.75
N LEU A 748 4.62 6.14 1.96
CA LEU A 748 4.37 5.13 0.93
C LEU A 748 5.40 5.22 -0.21
N ASP A 749 5.64 6.43 -0.71
CA ASP A 749 6.63 6.72 -1.76
C ASP A 749 7.81 7.49 -1.16
N PRO A 750 8.97 6.84 -0.91
CA PRO A 750 10.16 7.51 -0.37
C PRO A 750 10.92 8.37 -1.40
N PHE A 751 10.52 8.37 -2.68
CA PHE A 751 11.25 9.03 -3.77
C PHE A 751 10.42 10.14 -4.43
N SER A 752 9.67 10.89 -3.63
CA SER A 752 8.87 12.03 -4.09
C SER A 752 9.68 13.09 -4.85
N TRP A 753 10.99 13.19 -4.57
CA TRP A 753 11.94 14.07 -5.25
C TRP A 753 12.18 13.69 -6.73
N ILE A 754 11.90 12.44 -7.15
CA ILE A 754 12.09 11.98 -8.53
C ILE A 754 11.02 12.55 -9.48
N SER A 755 9.79 12.67 -8.99
CA SER A 755 8.67 13.18 -9.78
C SER A 755 7.81 14.11 -8.93
N PRO A 756 8.33 15.32 -8.64
CA PRO A 756 7.61 16.32 -7.85
C PRO A 756 6.28 16.69 -8.50
N THR A 757 5.28 16.94 -7.66
CA THR A 757 3.90 17.23 -8.09
C THR A 757 3.69 18.65 -8.60
N THR A 758 4.62 19.57 -8.29
CA THR A 758 4.55 20.98 -8.69
C THR A 758 5.84 21.42 -9.38
N ILE A 759 5.73 22.40 -10.28
CA ILE A 759 6.86 22.98 -11.03
C ILE A 759 7.94 23.50 -10.05
N GLY A 760 7.51 24.26 -9.04
CA GLY A 760 8.43 24.79 -8.03
C GLY A 760 9.10 23.69 -7.19
N ALA A 761 8.43 22.56 -6.93
CA ALA A 761 9.03 21.47 -6.14
C ALA A 761 10.10 20.74 -6.96
N ALA A 762 10.01 20.83 -8.27
CA ALA A 762 11.05 20.40 -9.19
C ALA A 762 12.24 21.37 -9.29
N GLY A 763 12.20 22.50 -8.58
CA GLY A 763 13.20 23.55 -8.68
C GLY A 763 13.07 24.39 -9.97
N ASP A 764 11.96 24.28 -10.69
CA ASP A 764 11.75 25.02 -11.92
C ASP A 764 10.83 26.23 -11.69
N VAL A 765 10.95 27.24 -12.57
CA VAL A 765 10.11 28.44 -12.51
C VAL A 765 9.60 28.84 -13.88
N GLN A 766 8.36 29.33 -13.93
CA GLN A 766 7.77 29.79 -15.18
C GLN A 766 8.27 31.19 -15.54
N VAL A 767 9.02 31.29 -16.64
CA VAL A 767 9.57 32.57 -17.12
C VAL A 767 8.68 33.17 -18.19
N MET A 768 8.12 32.36 -19.09
CA MET A 768 7.20 32.83 -20.13
C MET A 768 5.99 31.91 -20.24
N HIS A 769 4.83 32.50 -20.52
CA HIS A 769 3.62 31.76 -20.86
C HIS A 769 2.89 32.47 -21.98
N ASN A 770 2.47 31.71 -23.00
CA ASN A 770 1.61 32.18 -24.07
C ASN A 770 0.60 31.09 -24.42
N ARG A 771 -0.70 31.42 -24.42
CA ARG A 771 -1.79 30.50 -24.74
C ARG A 771 -1.61 29.76 -26.08
N ARG A 772 -0.92 30.36 -27.06
CA ARG A 772 -0.67 29.74 -28.38
C ARG A 772 0.70 29.07 -28.53
N LYS A 773 1.71 29.46 -27.73
CA LYS A 773 3.11 29.01 -27.89
C LYS A 773 3.61 28.13 -26.73
N GLY A 774 2.77 27.87 -25.73
CA GLY A 774 3.12 27.03 -24.58
C GLY A 774 3.72 27.79 -23.40
N LYS A 775 4.33 27.03 -22.48
CA LYS A 775 5.01 27.53 -21.28
C LYS A 775 6.52 27.35 -21.46
N VAL A 776 7.30 28.33 -21.01
CA VAL A 776 8.78 28.26 -20.94
C VAL A 776 9.16 28.24 -19.47
N LEU A 777 9.87 27.19 -19.07
CA LEU A 777 10.36 26.97 -17.72
C LEU A 777 11.87 27.19 -17.70
N LEU A 778 12.36 27.83 -16.65
CA LEU A 778 13.78 27.87 -16.31
C LEU A 778 14.03 26.82 -15.23
N SER A 779 14.95 25.90 -15.49
CA SER A 779 15.33 24.86 -14.54
C SER A 779 16.55 25.28 -13.73
N TYR A 780 16.35 25.60 -12.44
CA TYR A 780 17.48 25.85 -11.55
C TYR A 780 18.33 24.61 -11.28
N PRO A 781 17.79 23.38 -11.16
CA PRO A 781 18.61 22.19 -11.04
C PRO A 781 19.61 22.06 -12.19
N ALA A 782 19.17 22.19 -13.45
CA ALA A 782 20.08 22.10 -14.59
C ALA A 782 21.19 23.18 -14.55
N LEU A 783 20.83 24.43 -14.21
CA LEU A 783 21.79 25.51 -14.04
C LEU A 783 22.81 25.21 -12.94
N LEU A 784 22.34 24.76 -11.77
CA LEU A 784 23.20 24.45 -10.63
C LEU A 784 24.03 23.18 -10.86
N SER A 785 23.54 22.17 -11.58
CA SER A 785 24.33 21.01 -12.00
C SER A 785 25.56 21.44 -12.82
N TYR A 786 25.37 22.37 -13.76
CA TYR A 786 26.48 22.92 -14.53
C TYR A 786 27.47 23.67 -13.61
N VAL A 787 26.98 24.57 -12.75
CA VAL A 787 27.85 25.32 -11.82
C VAL A 787 28.60 24.38 -10.87
N ALA A 788 27.92 23.40 -10.28
CA ALA A 788 28.51 22.38 -9.42
C ALA A 788 29.60 21.60 -10.17
N SER A 789 29.36 21.20 -11.43
CA SER A 789 30.38 20.50 -12.23
C SER A 789 31.65 21.33 -12.41
N VAL A 790 31.53 22.65 -12.59
CA VAL A 790 32.69 23.57 -12.73
C VAL A 790 33.43 23.72 -11.42
N LEU A 791 32.72 23.86 -10.29
CA LEU A 791 33.33 23.97 -8.97
C LEU A 791 34.08 22.68 -8.58
N HIS A 792 33.52 21.52 -8.89
CA HIS A 792 34.11 20.23 -8.55
C HIS A 792 35.25 19.80 -9.47
N ARG A 793 35.29 20.26 -10.74
CA ARG A 793 36.43 20.02 -11.65
C ARG A 793 37.75 20.65 -11.20
N ARG A 794 37.71 21.60 -10.27
CA ARG A 794 38.92 22.25 -9.72
C ARG A 794 39.50 21.51 -8.51
N LYS A 795 38.82 20.47 -8.02
CA LYS A 795 39.35 19.48 -7.07
C LYS A 795 39.88 18.29 -7.86
#